data_AF-A0A1G5L3B9-F1
#
_entry.id   AF-A0A1G5L3B9-F1
#
_cell.length_a   1.000
_cell.length_b   1.000
_cell.length_c   1.000
_cell.angle_alpha   90.00
_cell.angle_beta   90.00
_cell.angle_gamma   90.00
#
_symmetry.space_group_name_H-M   'P 1'
#
loop_
_entity.id
_entity.type
_entity.pdbx_description
1 polymer ?
#
loop_
_entity_poly.entity_id
_entity_poly.type
_entity_poly.pdbx_seq_one_letter_code
_entity_poly.pdbx_strand_id
1 'polypeptide(L)'
;MQKQGKLLIIGFGPGAMEHITKRALDALQESEVIIGYNTYVDLIRPLLNGQAIVRTGMTEEVSRAQEAVRQAEAGHIVAVISSGDAGVYGMAGLVYEVLIEQGWKPDTGVAVEVIPGVSAIQSCASLLGAPVMHDACTISLSDHLTPWETIIRRVEAAASADFVIALYNPRSGRRTRQIVETQEMLLRYRDPKTPVGLVKSAYRERQDVVMTTLEDMLNHDIGMLTTVIIGNSSTMMYEGLMVTPRGYQRKYTLNSAEQPLRPHERLRTEAEPWSLGAQEARAAASGEAAGNGTARDAQAVPPAEPALRGASAGAGTAPQGQPPASAWAATPPAASPASGAGTAVLAAERPASAAAGAAPRAAAVAPRAGAAELAAEALTRLAAGGALAGEAASRWLDASASGPAAASAQGASSAAVLGAAAAVPVPGRKAPLFEIGVSPGVGNKKFTAAQMALLAQCASEDGELEYTPEHQIILRVPTFEPDALVDELRAANFIVVPIGDVIKVKACDFCNLEKDDAVPMANHLQDVIGGLSAPKETSVALNGCGMACYGAVLEDIGIVYRKGGYDLFLGGKKFGRNAHPAQPVAEGIPGDQIGGIVERIVAEYKEKGHPNERFHKFFKRVGVIQGFRHVDAPVTVEVNPVCGD
;
A
#
# COMPACT_ATOMS: atom_id res chain seq x y z
N MET A 1 7.50 -44.52 3.21
CA MET A 1 7.11 -43.10 3.14
C MET A 1 7.77 -42.40 4.31
N GLN A 2 8.59 -41.38 4.07
CA GLN A 2 9.04 -40.51 5.16
C GLN A 2 7.81 -39.81 5.73
N LYS A 3 7.73 -39.72 7.06
CA LYS A 3 6.63 -39.06 7.75
C LYS A 3 6.67 -37.58 7.39
N GLN A 4 5.60 -37.06 6.79
CA GLN A 4 5.51 -35.65 6.43
C GLN A 4 5.19 -34.84 7.69
N GLY A 5 6.06 -33.89 8.05
CA GLY A 5 5.86 -33.04 9.22
C GLY A 5 4.86 -31.91 8.98
N LYS A 6 4.55 -31.17 10.05
CA LYS A 6 3.54 -30.11 10.05
C LYS A 6 3.93 -28.98 11.00
N LEU A 7 3.73 -27.74 10.58
CA LEU A 7 3.83 -26.54 11.40
C LEU A 7 2.45 -26.06 11.80
N LEU A 8 2.22 -25.97 13.12
CA LEU A 8 1.01 -25.48 13.74
C LEU A 8 1.35 -24.17 14.46
N ILE A 9 0.97 -23.04 13.88
CA ILE A 9 1.27 -21.73 14.45
C ILE A 9 0.06 -21.29 15.28
N ILE A 10 0.16 -21.40 16.61
CA ILE A 10 -0.99 -21.38 17.51
C ILE A 10 -1.08 -20.07 18.27
N GLY A 11 -2.16 -19.32 18.08
CA GLY A 11 -2.61 -18.30 19.02
C GLY A 11 -3.41 -18.94 20.16
N PHE A 12 -2.90 -18.91 21.39
CA PHE A 12 -3.60 -19.50 22.54
C PHE A 12 -4.48 -18.50 23.31
N GLY A 13 -4.64 -17.26 22.81
CA GLY A 13 -5.46 -16.26 23.48
C GLY A 13 -4.77 -15.59 24.68
N PRO A 14 -5.54 -14.96 25.59
CA PRO A 14 -4.98 -14.12 26.65
C PRO A 14 -4.21 -14.88 27.72
N GLY A 15 -4.34 -16.21 27.83
CA GLY A 15 -3.59 -17.05 28.77
C GLY A 15 -4.43 -17.72 29.86
N ALA A 16 -5.70 -17.36 30.02
CA ALA A 16 -6.67 -18.18 30.74
C ALA A 16 -7.12 -19.37 29.89
N MET A 17 -7.28 -20.54 30.53
CA MET A 17 -7.66 -21.79 29.87
C MET A 17 -9.03 -21.72 29.18
N GLU A 18 -9.98 -20.97 29.76
CA GLU A 18 -11.34 -20.79 29.23
C GLU A 18 -11.41 -19.97 27.93
N HIS A 19 -10.35 -19.23 27.60
CA HIS A 19 -10.26 -18.41 26.40
C HIS A 19 -9.40 -19.04 25.29
N ILE A 20 -8.95 -20.28 25.48
CA ILE A 20 -8.26 -21.05 24.45
C ILE A 20 -9.31 -21.67 23.53
N THR A 21 -9.15 -21.48 22.22
CA THR A 21 -10.07 -22.08 21.25
C THR A 21 -9.93 -23.61 21.24
N LYS A 22 -11.02 -24.32 20.90
CA LYS A 22 -10.97 -25.78 20.79
C LYS A 22 -9.89 -26.24 19.80
N ARG A 23 -9.76 -25.57 18.65
CA ARG A 23 -8.73 -25.91 17.65
C ARG A 23 -7.31 -25.73 18.19
N ALA A 24 -7.04 -24.71 19.01
CA ALA A 24 -5.73 -24.51 19.63
C ALA A 24 -5.41 -25.61 20.65
N LEU A 25 -6.38 -26.04 21.46
CA LEU A 25 -6.21 -27.19 22.37
C LEU A 25 -5.88 -28.47 21.60
N ASP A 26 -6.63 -28.75 20.53
CA ASP A 26 -6.41 -29.94 19.70
C ASP A 26 -5.04 -29.88 19.01
N ALA A 27 -4.61 -28.68 18.57
CA ALA A 27 -3.29 -28.44 17.96
C ALA A 27 -2.13 -28.69 18.94
N LEU A 28 -2.29 -28.31 20.21
CA LEU A 28 -1.29 -28.59 21.24
C LEU A 28 -1.19 -30.09 21.54
N GLN A 29 -2.31 -30.81 21.52
CA GLN A 29 -2.36 -32.25 21.76
C GLN A 29 -1.79 -33.08 20.61
N GLU A 30 -2.00 -32.66 19.36
CA GLU A 30 -1.46 -33.36 18.17
C GLU A 30 0.05 -33.11 17.97
N SER A 31 0.61 -32.10 18.63
CA SER A 31 2.01 -31.72 18.47
C SER A 31 2.97 -32.64 19.23
N GLU A 32 4.11 -32.92 18.62
CA GLU A 32 5.22 -33.66 19.22
C GLU A 32 6.24 -32.72 19.88
N VAL A 33 6.40 -31.54 19.28
CA VAL A 33 7.34 -30.51 19.73
C VAL A 33 6.59 -29.20 19.94
N ILE A 34 6.74 -28.61 21.12
CA ILE A 34 6.22 -27.28 21.46
C ILE A 34 7.38 -26.30 21.51
N ILE A 35 7.28 -25.23 20.72
CA ILE A 35 8.30 -24.20 20.61
C ILE A 35 7.68 -22.85 20.99
N GLY A 36 8.27 -22.18 21.98
CA GLY A 36 7.74 -20.90 22.45
C GLY A 36 8.66 -20.16 23.41
N TYR A 37 8.27 -18.92 23.69
CA TYR A 37 8.89 -18.11 24.73
C TYR A 37 8.60 -18.71 26.12
N ASN A 38 9.58 -18.65 27.04
CA ASN A 38 9.49 -19.21 28.39
C ASN A 38 8.15 -18.93 29.10
N THR A 39 7.73 -17.67 29.15
CA THR A 39 6.50 -17.30 29.87
C THR A 39 5.24 -17.87 29.22
N TYR A 40 5.23 -18.04 27.90
CA TYR A 40 4.08 -18.61 27.18
C TYR A 40 4.00 -20.11 27.40
N VAL A 41 5.13 -20.80 27.39
CA VAL A 41 5.21 -22.22 27.73
C VAL A 41 4.72 -22.45 29.16
N ASP A 42 5.07 -21.57 30.10
CA ASP A 42 4.63 -21.69 31.49
C ASP A 42 3.10 -21.50 31.63
N LEU A 43 2.50 -20.59 30.85
CA LEU A 43 1.04 -20.38 30.84
C LEU A 43 0.27 -21.63 30.36
N ILE A 44 0.76 -22.29 29.31
CA ILE A 44 0.07 -23.47 28.74
C ILE A 44 0.56 -24.80 29.34
N ARG A 45 1.52 -24.78 30.27
CA ARG A 45 2.13 -25.98 30.85
C ARG A 45 1.12 -27.03 31.33
N PRO A 46 -0.01 -26.67 31.98
CA PRO A 46 -1.04 -27.66 32.37
C PRO A 46 -1.68 -28.44 31.21
N LEU A 47 -1.56 -27.95 29.98
CA LEU A 47 -2.10 -28.57 28.77
C LEU A 47 -1.11 -29.49 28.05
N LEU A 48 0.16 -29.42 28.44
CA LEU A 48 1.24 -30.18 27.83
C LEU A 48 1.42 -31.50 28.58
N ASN A 49 1.42 -32.61 27.84
CA ASN A 49 1.64 -33.95 28.36
C ASN A 49 2.54 -34.76 27.39
N GLY A 50 3.83 -34.88 27.73
CA GLY A 50 4.77 -35.75 27.02
C GLY A 50 5.41 -35.15 25.75
N GLN A 51 5.05 -33.95 25.32
CA GLN A 51 5.71 -33.28 24.18
C GLN A 51 7.13 -32.81 24.54
N ALA A 52 8.02 -32.80 23.55
CA ALA A 52 9.32 -32.14 23.65
C ALA A 52 9.12 -30.61 23.68
N ILE A 53 9.82 -29.91 24.56
CA ILE A 53 9.65 -28.46 24.74
C ILE A 53 10.96 -27.75 24.38
N VAL A 54 10.90 -26.87 23.37
CA VAL A 54 12.00 -25.96 23.01
C VAL A 54 11.66 -24.56 23.53
N ARG A 55 12.47 -24.12 24.48
CA ARG A 55 12.36 -22.82 25.15
C ARG A 55 13.39 -21.85 24.57
N THR A 56 12.96 -20.68 24.14
CA THR A 56 13.87 -19.61 23.70
C THR A 56 13.67 -18.32 24.47
N GLY A 57 14.69 -17.46 24.45
CA GLY A 57 14.63 -16.11 25.02
C GLY A 57 13.71 -15.16 24.22
N MET A 58 13.50 -13.95 24.75
CA MET A 58 12.64 -12.93 24.12
C MET A 58 13.26 -12.31 22.85
N THR A 59 14.58 -12.38 22.67
CA THR A 59 15.33 -11.80 21.54
C THR A 59 15.71 -12.82 20.46
N GLU A 60 15.20 -14.04 20.57
CA GLU A 60 15.59 -15.18 19.72
C GLU A 60 14.43 -15.66 18.86
N GLU A 61 13.60 -14.71 18.37
CA GLU A 61 12.42 -15.03 17.57
C GLU A 61 12.79 -15.68 16.23
N VAL A 62 13.84 -15.21 15.57
CA VAL A 62 14.35 -15.78 14.32
C VAL A 62 14.84 -17.22 14.55
N SER A 63 15.66 -17.45 15.57
CA SER A 63 16.14 -18.78 15.93
C SER A 63 14.99 -19.73 16.26
N ARG A 64 13.93 -19.22 16.90
CA ARG A 64 12.71 -19.98 17.20
C ARG A 64 11.99 -20.43 15.93
N ALA A 65 11.81 -19.53 14.97
CA ALA A 65 11.17 -19.83 13.69
C ALA A 65 12.02 -20.82 12.88
N GLN A 66 13.34 -20.62 12.80
CA GLN A 66 14.26 -21.53 12.11
C GLN A 66 14.27 -22.94 12.72
N GLU A 67 14.27 -23.05 14.05
CA GLU A 67 14.18 -24.35 14.73
C GLU A 67 12.84 -25.04 14.44
N ALA A 68 11.73 -24.29 14.44
CA ALA A 68 10.43 -24.85 14.13
C ALA A 68 10.37 -25.44 12.71
N VAL A 69 10.86 -24.69 11.72
CA VAL A 69 10.92 -25.16 10.33
C VAL A 69 11.78 -26.41 10.23
N ARG A 70 12.99 -26.41 10.82
CA ARG A 70 13.90 -27.56 10.81
C ARG A 70 13.27 -28.83 11.39
N GLN A 71 12.59 -28.71 12.53
CA GLN A 71 11.91 -29.83 13.19
C GLN A 71 10.76 -30.37 12.34
N ALA A 72 10.01 -29.49 11.68
CA ALA A 72 8.91 -29.90 10.82
C ALA A 72 9.39 -30.55 9.52
N GLU A 73 10.49 -30.08 8.93
CA GLU A 73 11.17 -30.73 7.81
C GLU A 73 11.74 -32.11 8.17
N ALA A 74 12.15 -32.29 9.43
CA ALA A 74 12.55 -33.59 9.96
C ALA A 74 11.37 -34.56 10.17
N GLY A 75 10.13 -34.13 9.88
CA GLY A 75 8.93 -34.97 9.92
C GLY A 75 8.11 -34.87 11.22
N HIS A 76 8.44 -33.93 12.10
CA HIS A 76 7.69 -33.71 13.35
C HIS A 76 6.45 -32.85 13.15
N ILE A 77 5.47 -33.01 14.03
CA ILE A 77 4.35 -32.08 14.19
C ILE A 77 4.77 -31.06 15.25
N VAL A 78 4.94 -29.81 14.83
CA VAL A 78 5.55 -28.75 15.61
C VAL A 78 4.55 -27.64 15.89
N ALA A 79 4.29 -27.36 17.17
CA ALA A 79 3.52 -26.20 17.60
C ALA A 79 4.44 -25.01 17.88
N VAL A 80 4.22 -23.90 17.17
CA VAL A 80 4.82 -22.60 17.47
C VAL A 80 3.78 -21.75 18.18
N ILE A 81 3.95 -21.53 19.48
CA ILE A 81 2.93 -20.87 20.31
C ILE A 81 3.12 -19.35 20.39
N SER A 82 2.02 -18.62 20.35
CA SER A 82 1.94 -17.17 20.51
C SER A 82 0.79 -16.81 21.46
N SER A 83 1.03 -15.85 22.37
CA SER A 83 -0.03 -15.25 23.18
C SER A 83 -0.97 -14.44 22.29
N GLY A 84 -2.26 -14.41 22.63
CA GLY A 84 -3.27 -13.75 21.81
C GLY A 84 -3.49 -14.50 20.51
N ASP A 85 -3.39 -13.78 19.40
CA ASP A 85 -3.46 -14.34 18.06
C ASP A 85 -2.06 -14.43 17.44
N ALA A 86 -1.74 -15.52 16.73
CA ALA A 86 -0.41 -15.71 16.15
C ALA A 86 -0.10 -14.74 14.99
N GLY A 87 -1.12 -14.17 14.34
CA GLY A 87 -0.99 -13.17 13.28
C GLY A 87 -0.88 -11.73 13.77
N VAL A 88 -1.24 -11.46 15.04
CA VAL A 88 -1.21 -10.10 15.60
C VAL A 88 0.05 -9.92 16.45
N TYR A 89 1.09 -9.37 15.83
CA TYR A 89 2.42 -9.18 16.47
C TYR A 89 2.98 -10.49 17.09
N GLY A 90 2.63 -11.63 16.50
CA GLY A 90 3.03 -12.98 16.92
C GLY A 90 3.98 -13.65 15.93
N MET A 91 4.11 -14.98 16.05
CA MET A 91 5.10 -15.77 15.29
C MET A 91 4.72 -16.07 13.84
N ALA A 92 3.46 -15.88 13.42
CA ALA A 92 3.02 -16.34 12.10
C ALA A 92 3.79 -15.67 10.95
N GLY A 93 3.93 -14.35 10.98
CA GLY A 93 4.66 -13.60 9.95
C GLY A 93 6.11 -14.08 9.83
N LEU A 94 6.82 -14.16 10.95
CA LEU A 94 8.23 -14.56 10.97
C LEU A 94 8.44 -16.02 10.52
N VAL A 95 7.54 -16.95 10.86
CA VAL A 95 7.63 -18.33 10.36
C VAL A 95 7.45 -18.37 8.84
N TYR A 96 6.51 -17.60 8.28
CA TYR A 96 6.37 -17.49 6.84
C TYR A 96 7.59 -16.85 6.16
N GLU A 97 8.17 -15.80 6.74
CA GLU A 97 9.40 -15.17 6.22
C GLU A 97 10.54 -16.18 6.11
N VAL A 98 10.78 -16.98 7.17
CA VAL A 98 11.80 -18.03 7.16
C VAL A 98 11.50 -19.12 6.12
N LEU A 99 10.24 -19.55 6.00
CA LEU A 99 9.84 -20.54 4.99
C LEU A 99 10.06 -20.01 3.56
N ILE A 100 9.67 -18.76 3.29
CA ILE A 100 9.84 -18.12 1.98
C ILE A 100 11.31 -18.01 1.62
N GLU A 101 12.17 -17.59 2.56
CA GLU A 101 13.62 -17.50 2.34
C GLU A 101 14.25 -18.87 2.02
N GLN A 102 13.71 -19.95 2.57
CA GLN A 102 14.13 -21.32 2.29
C GLN A 102 13.51 -21.92 1.01
N GLY A 103 12.74 -21.14 0.25
CA GLY A 103 12.11 -21.59 -0.99
C GLY A 103 10.93 -22.56 -0.79
N TRP A 104 10.32 -22.54 0.40
CA TRP A 104 9.11 -23.33 0.68
C TRP A 104 7.97 -22.98 -0.28
N LYS A 105 7.19 -24.00 -0.64
CA LYS A 105 5.95 -23.84 -1.41
C LYS A 105 4.78 -24.48 -0.67
N PRO A 106 3.58 -23.87 -0.70
CA PRO A 106 2.40 -24.41 -0.03
C PRO A 106 1.98 -25.83 -0.43
N ASP A 107 2.25 -26.23 -1.67
CA ASP A 107 1.82 -27.50 -2.26
C ASP A 107 2.83 -28.65 -2.09
N THR A 108 4.13 -28.34 -2.11
CA THR A 108 5.20 -29.34 -2.03
C THR A 108 5.97 -29.33 -0.71
N GLY A 109 5.86 -28.28 0.09
CA GLY A 109 6.59 -28.12 1.34
C GLY A 109 5.93 -28.78 2.55
N VAL A 110 6.45 -28.47 3.74
CA VAL A 110 5.83 -28.82 5.02
C VAL A 110 4.43 -28.21 5.09
N ALA A 111 3.46 -28.94 5.62
CA ALA A 111 2.11 -28.42 5.83
C ALA A 111 2.13 -27.34 6.93
N VAL A 112 1.59 -26.16 6.65
CA VAL A 112 1.53 -25.03 7.59
C VAL A 112 0.08 -24.68 7.87
N GLU A 113 -0.27 -24.57 9.14
CA GLU A 113 -1.59 -24.14 9.59
C GLU A 113 -1.45 -23.04 10.65
N VAL A 114 -2.15 -21.93 10.45
CA VAL A 114 -2.26 -20.86 11.46
C VAL A 114 -3.57 -21.05 12.21
N ILE A 115 -3.49 -21.20 13.52
CA ILE A 115 -4.63 -21.43 14.40
C ILE A 115 -4.94 -20.12 15.14
N PRO A 116 -6.16 -19.56 14.97
CA PRO A 116 -6.49 -18.26 15.53
C PRO A 116 -6.70 -18.33 17.05
N GLY A 117 -6.39 -17.21 17.70
CA GLY A 117 -6.59 -17.00 19.13
C GLY A 117 -7.27 -15.66 19.43
N VAL A 118 -7.82 -15.51 20.64
CA VAL A 118 -8.42 -14.24 21.07
C VAL A 118 -7.31 -13.23 21.36
N SER A 119 -7.15 -12.21 20.51
CA SER A 119 -6.08 -11.21 20.68
C SER A 119 -6.33 -10.29 21.88
N ALA A 120 -5.29 -9.54 22.27
CA ALA A 120 -5.33 -8.67 23.43
C ALA A 120 -6.38 -7.56 23.30
N ILE A 121 -6.61 -7.00 22.10
CA ILE A 121 -7.65 -5.99 21.87
C ILE A 121 -9.04 -6.50 22.27
N GLN A 122 -9.44 -7.70 21.85
CA GLN A 122 -10.74 -8.27 22.22
C GLN A 122 -10.79 -8.63 23.70
N SER A 123 -9.72 -9.25 24.22
CA SER A 123 -9.63 -9.68 25.62
C SER A 123 -9.67 -8.50 26.59
N CYS A 124 -9.04 -7.39 26.25
CA CYS A 124 -9.05 -6.18 27.08
C CYS A 124 -10.37 -5.43 26.91
N ALA A 125 -10.93 -5.37 25.71
CA ALA A 125 -12.21 -4.73 25.47
C ALA A 125 -13.35 -5.38 26.26
N SER A 126 -13.40 -6.71 26.37
CA SER A 126 -14.42 -7.42 27.15
C SER A 126 -14.36 -7.14 28.66
N LEU A 127 -13.19 -6.75 29.18
CA LEU A 127 -13.02 -6.32 30.57
C LEU A 127 -13.37 -4.85 30.79
N LEU A 128 -13.45 -4.05 29.72
CA LEU A 128 -13.77 -2.62 29.76
C LEU A 128 -15.24 -2.33 29.44
N GLY A 129 -15.92 -3.21 28.71
CA GLY A 129 -17.29 -3.01 28.23
C GLY A 129 -17.40 -3.28 26.73
N ALA A 130 -17.64 -2.23 25.94
CA ALA A 130 -17.74 -2.32 24.48
C ALA A 130 -16.96 -1.19 23.76
N PRO A 131 -15.66 -1.00 24.04
CA PRO A 131 -14.90 0.11 23.46
C PRO A 131 -14.59 -0.05 21.96
N VAL A 132 -14.54 -1.28 21.43
CA VAL A 132 -14.12 -1.59 20.05
C VAL A 132 -15.29 -1.93 19.11
N MET A 133 -16.48 -1.40 19.40
CA MET A 133 -17.71 -1.63 18.61
C MET A 133 -17.72 -0.89 17.26
N HIS A 134 -16.96 0.21 17.16
CA HIS A 134 -16.78 0.98 15.93
C HIS A 134 -15.41 0.65 15.31
N ASP A 135 -15.14 1.26 14.16
CA ASP A 135 -13.86 1.16 13.45
C ASP A 135 -12.69 1.34 14.41
N ALA A 136 -11.84 0.31 14.49
CA ALA A 136 -10.74 0.23 15.42
C ALA A 136 -9.48 -0.26 14.72
N CYS A 137 -8.31 0.17 15.22
CA CYS A 137 -7.01 -0.29 14.75
C CYS A 137 -6.11 -0.72 15.91
N THR A 138 -5.21 -1.66 15.64
CA THR A 138 -4.13 -2.03 16.55
C THR A 138 -2.82 -1.41 16.08
N ILE A 139 -2.06 -0.80 16.99
CA ILE A 139 -0.75 -0.22 16.69
C ILE A 139 0.25 -0.71 17.74
N SER A 140 1.41 -1.23 17.31
CA SER A 140 2.50 -1.52 18.23
C SER A 140 3.40 -0.30 18.40
N LEU A 141 3.76 0.03 19.64
CA LEU A 141 4.75 1.06 19.97
C LEU A 141 6.18 0.50 20.09
N SER A 142 6.44 -0.64 19.46
CA SER A 142 7.76 -1.25 19.38
C SER A 142 8.50 -0.78 18.13
N ASP A 143 9.54 0.02 18.32
CA ASP A 143 10.40 0.55 17.28
C ASP A 143 11.63 -0.33 16.99
N HIS A 144 11.70 -1.53 17.57
CA HIS A 144 12.83 -2.45 17.40
C HIS A 144 13.10 -2.83 15.92
N LEU A 145 12.03 -3.00 15.14
CA LEU A 145 12.10 -3.39 13.72
C LEU A 145 11.34 -2.39 12.82
N THR A 146 10.72 -1.36 13.38
CA THR A 146 9.92 -0.39 12.63
C THR A 146 10.37 1.02 13.05
N PRO A 147 10.82 1.87 12.11
CA PRO A 147 11.21 3.24 12.43
C PRO A 147 10.08 3.99 13.15
N TRP A 148 10.44 4.76 14.18
CA TRP A 148 9.48 5.49 15.02
C TRP A 148 8.59 6.44 14.19
N GLU A 149 9.17 7.08 13.17
CA GLU A 149 8.49 7.99 12.25
C GLU A 149 7.32 7.30 11.52
N THR A 150 7.45 6.00 11.25
CA THR A 150 6.37 5.20 10.65
C THR A 150 5.28 4.91 11.67
N ILE A 151 5.65 4.61 12.91
CA ILE A 151 4.70 4.31 14.00
C ILE A 151 3.87 5.56 14.32
N ILE A 152 4.51 6.70 14.54
CA ILE A 152 3.81 7.94 14.89
C ILE A 152 2.91 8.43 13.75
N ARG A 153 3.31 8.23 12.48
CA ARG A 153 2.44 8.50 11.32
C ARG A 153 1.18 7.61 11.32
N ARG A 154 1.30 6.34 11.71
CA ARG A 154 0.13 5.44 11.86
C ARG A 154 -0.79 5.91 12.98
N VAL A 155 -0.23 6.35 14.10
CA VAL A 155 -1.00 6.94 15.21
C VAL A 155 -1.74 8.18 14.73
N GLU A 156 -1.06 9.10 14.06
CA GLU A 156 -1.64 10.33 13.52
C GLU A 156 -2.77 10.05 12.49
N ALA A 157 -2.56 9.08 11.59
CA ALA A 157 -3.59 8.67 10.63
C ALA A 157 -4.82 8.07 11.33
N ALA A 158 -4.63 7.22 12.33
CA ALA A 158 -5.72 6.66 13.12
C ALA A 158 -6.46 7.76 13.92
N ALA A 159 -5.72 8.73 14.43
CA ALA A 159 -6.26 9.88 15.15
C ALA A 159 -7.12 10.74 14.22
N SER A 160 -6.58 11.17 13.08
CA SER A 160 -7.29 12.04 12.14
C SER A 160 -8.54 11.39 11.53
N ALA A 161 -8.55 10.07 11.38
CA ALA A 161 -9.68 9.31 10.85
C ALA A 161 -10.69 8.82 11.92
N ASP A 162 -10.60 9.30 13.16
CA ASP A 162 -11.52 8.97 14.26
C ASP A 162 -11.63 7.47 14.66
N PHE A 163 -10.53 6.71 14.52
CA PHE A 163 -10.48 5.32 14.96
C PHE A 163 -10.39 5.18 16.48
N VAL A 164 -10.95 4.10 17.01
CA VAL A 164 -10.58 3.55 18.33
C VAL A 164 -9.20 2.89 18.19
N ILE A 165 -8.28 3.15 19.13
CA ILE A 165 -6.88 2.72 19.00
C ILE A 165 -6.52 1.77 20.14
N ALA A 166 -6.08 0.55 19.80
CA ALA A 166 -5.49 -0.38 20.75
C ALA A 166 -3.97 -0.42 20.60
N LEU A 167 -3.24 0.06 21.61
CA LEU A 167 -1.79 0.09 21.62
C LEU A 167 -1.22 -1.19 22.24
N TYR A 168 -0.37 -1.85 21.45
CA TYR A 168 0.40 -3.02 21.84
C TYR A 168 1.84 -2.64 22.16
N ASN A 169 2.47 -3.38 23.07
CA ASN A 169 3.84 -3.14 23.51
C ASN A 169 4.09 -1.67 23.93
N PRO A 170 3.17 -1.04 24.70
CA PRO A 170 3.11 0.41 24.86
C PRO A 170 4.33 0.98 25.59
N ARG A 171 4.90 0.22 26.52
CA ARG A 171 6.07 0.62 27.30
C ARG A 171 6.94 -0.58 27.65
N SER A 172 8.25 -0.38 27.69
CA SER A 172 9.21 -1.34 28.26
C SER A 172 10.24 -0.60 29.12
N GLY A 173 11.15 -1.35 29.77
CA GLY A 173 12.22 -0.73 30.57
C GLY A 173 13.13 0.21 29.78
N ARG A 174 13.28 0.00 28.46
CA ARG A 174 14.09 0.85 27.56
C ARG A 174 13.24 1.82 26.72
N ARG A 175 11.97 1.46 26.45
CA ARG A 175 11.02 2.21 25.61
C ARG A 175 10.00 2.91 26.49
N THR A 176 10.31 4.13 26.91
CA THR A 176 9.45 4.93 27.80
C THR A 176 8.91 6.20 27.13
N ARG A 177 9.55 6.67 26.05
CA ARG A 177 9.21 7.92 25.36
C ARG A 177 8.05 7.77 24.37
N GLN A 178 7.93 6.60 23.75
CA GLN A 178 6.97 6.32 22.68
C GLN A 178 5.51 6.54 23.11
N ILE A 179 5.15 6.08 24.31
CA ILE A 179 3.79 6.26 24.85
C ILE A 179 3.47 7.74 25.13
N VAL A 180 4.48 8.53 25.54
CA VAL A 180 4.33 9.96 25.80
C VAL A 180 4.06 10.70 24.51
N GLU A 181 4.89 10.49 23.49
CA GLU A 181 4.70 11.12 22.19
C GLU A 181 3.40 10.67 21.49
N THR A 182 2.99 9.42 21.71
CA THR A 182 1.70 8.92 21.24
C THR A 182 0.55 9.70 21.88
N GLN A 183 0.59 9.92 23.19
CA GLN A 183 -0.42 10.73 23.90
C GLN A 183 -0.44 12.17 23.39
N GLU A 184 0.73 12.81 23.29
CA GLU A 184 0.87 14.19 22.78
C GLU A 184 0.32 14.33 21.36
N MET A 185 0.56 13.34 20.48
CA MET A 185 0.01 13.32 19.13
C MET A 185 -1.51 13.20 19.16
N LEU A 186 -2.06 12.29 19.96
CA LEU A 186 -3.50 12.07 20.04
C LEU A 186 -4.25 13.29 20.60
N LEU A 187 -3.66 14.01 21.56
CA LEU A 187 -4.22 15.24 22.13
C LEU A 187 -4.38 16.37 21.09
N ARG A 188 -3.73 16.29 19.92
CA ARG A 188 -3.94 17.24 18.82
C ARG A 188 -5.26 16.99 18.06
N TYR A 189 -5.82 15.78 18.17
CA TYR A 189 -6.99 15.33 17.40
C TYR A 189 -8.19 14.93 18.28
N ARG A 190 -7.97 14.77 19.59
CA ARG A 190 -8.95 14.23 20.53
C ARG A 190 -9.12 15.14 21.74
N ASP A 191 -10.30 15.11 22.33
CA ASP A 191 -10.57 15.78 23.60
C ASP A 191 -9.70 15.16 24.71
N PRO A 192 -9.07 15.95 25.60
CA PRO A 192 -8.29 15.44 26.74
C PRO A 192 -9.05 14.43 27.61
N LYS A 193 -10.37 14.55 27.69
CA LYS A 193 -11.26 13.66 28.47
C LYS A 193 -11.69 12.41 27.71
N THR A 194 -11.17 12.18 26.50
CA THR A 194 -11.45 10.97 25.72
C THR A 194 -11.17 9.73 26.59
N PRO A 195 -12.11 8.79 26.71
CA PRO A 195 -11.92 7.63 27.58
C PRO A 195 -10.75 6.75 27.15
N VAL A 196 -9.97 6.28 28.14
CA VAL A 196 -8.86 5.36 27.96
C VAL A 196 -8.96 4.20 28.96
N GLY A 197 -8.83 2.98 28.47
CA GLY A 197 -8.72 1.78 29.29
C GLY A 197 -7.30 1.22 29.26
N LEU A 198 -6.69 1.03 30.43
CA LEU A 198 -5.41 0.36 30.61
C LEU A 198 -5.68 -1.02 31.21
N VAL A 199 -5.37 -2.08 30.47
CA VAL A 199 -5.61 -3.45 30.92
C VAL A 199 -4.30 -4.20 30.95
N LYS A 200 -3.86 -4.54 32.16
CA LYS A 200 -2.63 -5.28 32.43
C LYS A 200 -2.96 -6.75 32.69
N SER A 201 -2.23 -7.66 32.04
CA SER A 201 -2.35 -9.11 32.24
C SER A 201 -3.81 -9.64 32.18
N ALA A 202 -4.58 -9.20 31.17
CA ALA A 202 -5.98 -9.64 30.98
C ALA A 202 -6.13 -11.16 31.12
N TYR A 203 -7.10 -11.59 31.94
CA TYR A 203 -7.41 -12.98 32.26
C TYR A 203 -6.24 -13.79 32.83
N ARG A 204 -5.31 -13.14 33.55
CA ARG A 204 -4.23 -13.81 34.29
C ARG A 204 -4.26 -13.39 35.76
N GLU A 205 -3.51 -14.07 36.62
CA GLU A 205 -3.50 -13.83 38.07
C GLU A 205 -3.24 -12.37 38.47
N ARG A 206 -2.42 -11.63 37.70
CA ARG A 206 -2.08 -10.22 37.95
C ARG A 206 -2.89 -9.26 37.06
N GLN A 207 -4.14 -9.61 36.78
CA GLN A 207 -5.04 -8.75 36.03
C GLN A 207 -5.27 -7.44 36.80
N ASP A 208 -5.11 -6.32 36.10
CA ASP A 208 -5.41 -5.00 36.63
C ASP A 208 -6.06 -4.15 35.51
N VAL A 209 -7.16 -3.49 35.84
CA VAL A 209 -7.98 -2.73 34.89
C VAL A 209 -8.15 -1.32 35.43
N VAL A 210 -7.66 -0.35 34.67
CA VAL A 210 -7.77 1.07 35.00
C VAL A 210 -8.54 1.77 33.90
N MET A 211 -9.57 2.51 34.28
CA MET A 211 -10.31 3.41 33.39
C MET A 211 -9.92 4.84 33.74
N THR A 212 -9.49 5.59 32.73
CA THR A 212 -8.93 6.93 32.86
C THR A 212 -9.23 7.74 31.60
N THR A 213 -8.61 8.89 31.46
CA THR A 213 -8.75 9.81 30.32
C THR A 213 -7.47 9.86 29.50
N LEU A 214 -7.56 10.44 28.30
CA LEU A 214 -6.40 10.64 27.45
C LEU A 214 -5.36 11.56 28.09
N GLU A 215 -5.76 12.58 28.87
CA GLU A 215 -4.84 13.44 29.63
C GLU A 215 -4.16 12.71 30.79
N ASP A 216 -4.89 11.85 31.51
CA ASP A 216 -4.41 11.23 32.75
C ASP A 216 -3.78 9.85 32.55
N MET A 217 -3.82 9.28 31.35
CA MET A 217 -3.37 7.89 31.12
C MET A 217 -1.91 7.63 31.55
N LEU A 218 -1.03 8.64 31.49
CA LEU A 218 0.37 8.51 31.89
C LEU A 218 0.59 8.56 33.41
N ASN A 219 -0.42 8.92 34.19
CA ASN A 219 -0.37 8.92 35.66
C ASN A 219 -0.47 7.50 36.25
N HIS A 220 -0.71 6.50 35.41
CA HIS A 220 -0.91 5.10 35.80
C HIS A 220 0.25 4.20 35.33
N ASP A 221 0.37 3.02 35.94
CA ASP A 221 1.39 2.03 35.56
C ASP A 221 1.07 1.40 34.19
N ILE A 222 1.88 1.73 33.19
CA ILE A 222 1.82 1.13 31.85
C ILE A 222 3.10 0.32 31.67
N GLY A 223 2.97 -0.99 31.50
CA GLY A 223 4.10 -1.90 31.30
C GLY A 223 4.00 -2.70 30.00
N MET A 224 4.91 -3.67 29.85
CA MET A 224 4.96 -4.56 28.69
C MET A 224 3.74 -5.49 28.58
N LEU A 225 3.10 -5.80 29.71
CA LEU A 225 1.90 -6.66 29.79
C LEU A 225 0.59 -5.85 29.75
N THR A 226 0.67 -4.55 29.48
CA THR A 226 -0.49 -3.65 29.40
C THR A 226 -0.90 -3.46 27.94
N THR A 227 -2.19 -3.56 27.66
CA THR A 227 -2.79 -3.05 26.43
C THR A 227 -3.54 -1.76 26.76
N VAL A 228 -3.34 -0.73 25.96
CA VAL A 228 -4.04 0.56 26.11
C VAL A 228 -5.11 0.65 25.03
N ILE A 229 -6.37 0.86 25.41
CA ILE A 229 -7.47 1.09 24.49
C ILE A 229 -7.91 2.54 24.63
N ILE A 230 -7.81 3.31 23.55
CA ILE A 230 -8.13 4.72 23.47
C ILE A 230 -9.41 4.88 22.65
N GLY A 231 -10.42 5.48 23.24
CA GLY A 231 -11.70 5.73 22.58
C GLY A 231 -11.58 6.67 21.39
N ASN A 232 -12.63 6.72 20.57
CA ASN A 232 -12.81 7.74 19.56
C ASN A 232 -13.68 8.89 20.08
N SER A 233 -14.02 9.86 19.22
CA SER A 233 -14.82 11.03 19.58
C SER A 233 -16.21 10.71 20.18
N SER A 234 -16.74 9.52 19.91
CA SER A 234 -18.05 9.07 20.40
C SER A 234 -17.99 8.18 21.64
N THR A 235 -16.81 7.74 22.03
CA THR A 235 -16.63 6.84 23.18
C THR A 235 -16.95 7.56 24.48
N MET A 236 -17.70 6.91 25.35
CA MET A 236 -18.11 7.44 26.66
C MET A 236 -17.85 6.46 27.78
N MET A 237 -17.68 7.01 28.99
CA MET A 237 -17.73 6.25 30.24
C MET A 237 -19.16 6.22 30.78
N TYR A 238 -19.63 5.06 31.19
CA TYR A 238 -20.95 4.86 31.77
C TYR A 238 -20.89 3.84 32.89
N GLU A 239 -21.08 4.27 34.15
CA GLU A 239 -21.17 3.39 35.33
C GLU A 239 -20.01 2.37 35.40
N GLY A 240 -18.78 2.82 35.15
CA GLY A 240 -17.60 1.94 35.15
C GLY A 240 -17.47 1.05 33.91
N LEU A 241 -18.14 1.39 32.81
CA LEU A 241 -17.99 0.76 31.50
C LEU A 241 -17.53 1.77 30.46
N MET A 242 -16.65 1.34 29.55
CA MET A 242 -16.23 2.09 28.38
C MET A 242 -17.04 1.60 27.17
N VAL A 243 -17.81 2.51 26.56
CA VAL A 243 -18.76 2.16 25.49
C VAL A 243 -18.55 3.09 24.30
N THR A 244 -18.36 2.50 23.12
CA THR A 244 -18.36 3.23 21.85
C THR A 244 -19.68 2.96 21.13
N PRO A 245 -20.61 3.93 21.06
CA PRO A 245 -21.90 3.70 20.42
C PRO A 245 -21.77 3.38 18.93
N ARG A 246 -22.49 2.37 18.45
CA ARG A 246 -22.55 2.05 17.00
C ARG A 246 -23.30 3.08 16.16
N GLY A 247 -24.02 4.01 16.80
CA GLY A 247 -24.86 5.00 16.11
C GLY A 247 -26.32 4.57 15.91
N TYR A 248 -26.80 3.51 16.56
CA TYR A 248 -28.21 3.09 16.49
C TYR A 248 -29.18 4.23 16.82
N GLN A 249 -28.83 5.09 17.78
CA GLN A 249 -29.66 6.24 18.18
C GLN A 249 -29.98 7.22 17.03
N ARG A 250 -29.21 7.19 15.93
CA ARG A 250 -29.51 7.98 14.71
C ARG A 250 -30.81 7.52 14.03
N LYS A 251 -31.28 6.30 14.29
CA LYS A 251 -32.46 5.69 13.67
C LYS A 251 -33.46 5.11 14.66
N TYR A 252 -33.01 4.79 15.87
CA TYR A 252 -33.77 4.02 16.85
C TYR A 252 -33.92 4.82 18.14
N THR A 253 -35.11 4.78 18.72
CA THR A 253 -35.31 5.15 20.12
C THR A 253 -35.12 3.89 20.95
N LEU A 254 -33.92 3.70 21.53
CA LEU A 254 -33.53 2.44 22.17
C LEU A 254 -34.44 2.01 23.33
N ASN A 255 -35.13 2.96 23.97
CA ASN A 255 -36.03 2.70 25.10
C ASN A 255 -37.52 2.55 24.68
N SER A 256 -37.82 2.49 23.39
CA SER A 256 -39.19 2.35 22.88
C SER A 256 -39.39 1.02 22.15
N ALA A 257 -40.48 0.31 22.44
CA ALA A 257 -40.87 -0.88 21.68
C ALA A 257 -41.37 -0.50 20.27
N GLU A 258 -42.09 0.61 20.18
CA GLU A 258 -42.57 1.16 18.90
C GLU A 258 -41.53 2.13 18.35
N GLN A 259 -41.06 1.86 17.13
CA GLN A 259 -40.07 2.68 16.45
C GLN A 259 -40.76 3.64 15.49
N PRO A 260 -40.31 4.91 15.39
CA PRO A 260 -40.99 5.94 14.61
C PRO A 260 -41.04 5.64 13.11
N LEU A 261 -40.07 4.85 12.59
CA LEU A 261 -39.99 4.45 11.20
C LEU A 261 -40.21 2.94 11.06
N ARG A 262 -40.99 2.53 10.05
CA ARG A 262 -41.13 1.11 9.68
C ARG A 262 -39.82 0.60 9.05
N PRO A 263 -39.55 -0.72 9.06
CA PRO A 263 -38.27 -1.25 8.58
C PRO A 263 -37.85 -0.77 7.18
N HIS A 264 -38.79 -0.70 6.22
CA HIS A 264 -38.52 -0.24 4.86
C HIS A 264 -38.31 1.28 4.75
N GLU A 265 -38.80 2.07 5.71
CA GLU A 265 -38.62 3.52 5.74
C GLU A 265 -37.25 3.92 6.29
N ARG A 266 -36.65 3.07 7.14
CA ARG A 266 -35.30 3.28 7.73
C ARG A 266 -34.14 3.15 6.74
N LEU A 267 -34.40 2.52 5.60
CA LEU A 267 -33.43 2.31 4.53
C LEU A 267 -33.58 3.35 3.42
N ARG A 268 -34.53 4.29 3.57
CA ARG A 268 -34.65 5.39 2.62
C ARG A 268 -33.56 6.41 2.87
N THR A 269 -33.14 7.04 1.79
CA THR A 269 -32.07 8.04 1.74
C THR A 269 -32.29 9.20 2.72
N GLU A 270 -33.55 9.62 2.93
CA GLU A 270 -33.88 10.71 3.85
C GLU A 270 -33.65 10.33 5.32
N ALA A 271 -33.76 9.04 5.65
CA ALA A 271 -33.49 8.50 6.99
C ALA A 271 -32.00 8.11 7.19
N GLU A 272 -31.18 8.24 6.14
CA GLU A 272 -29.74 7.99 6.14
C GLU A 272 -28.97 9.13 5.44
N PRO A 273 -29.06 10.38 5.91
CA PRO A 273 -28.41 11.52 5.24
C PRO A 273 -26.87 11.41 5.16
N TRP A 274 -26.28 10.52 5.97
CA TRP A 274 -24.85 10.20 5.95
C TRP A 274 -24.47 9.10 4.95
N SER A 275 -25.44 8.44 4.30
CA SER A 275 -25.17 7.43 3.28
C SER A 275 -24.62 8.06 2.01
N LEU A 276 -23.82 7.30 1.26
CA LEU A 276 -23.30 7.76 -0.03
C LEU A 276 -24.43 8.12 -1.01
N GLY A 277 -25.50 7.31 -1.06
CA GLY A 277 -26.66 7.61 -1.91
C GLY A 277 -27.36 8.92 -1.54
N ALA A 278 -27.38 9.31 -0.25
CA ALA A 278 -27.93 10.60 0.17
C ALA A 278 -27.03 11.77 -0.21
N GLN A 279 -25.72 11.58 -0.12
CA GLN A 279 -24.75 12.59 -0.53
C GLN A 279 -24.78 12.82 -2.04
N GLU A 280 -24.87 11.74 -2.83
CA GLU A 280 -25.02 11.78 -4.29
C GLU A 280 -26.34 12.46 -4.70
N ALA A 281 -27.46 12.09 -4.06
CA ALA A 281 -28.75 12.72 -4.32
C ALA A 281 -28.75 14.22 -3.98
N ARG A 282 -28.07 14.61 -2.90
CA ARG A 282 -27.92 16.01 -2.49
C ARG A 282 -27.01 16.79 -3.45
N ALA A 283 -25.91 16.20 -3.91
CA ALA A 283 -25.02 16.81 -4.90
C ALA A 283 -25.71 16.97 -6.26
N ALA A 284 -26.51 15.98 -6.68
CA ALA A 284 -27.32 16.08 -7.89
C ALA A 284 -28.41 17.16 -7.78
N ALA A 285 -29.02 17.33 -6.60
CA ALA A 285 -30.06 18.32 -6.36
C ALA A 285 -29.55 19.76 -6.21
N SER A 286 -28.29 19.98 -5.78
CA SER A 286 -27.70 21.32 -5.66
C SER A 286 -27.26 21.92 -6.99
N GLY A 287 -27.38 21.20 -8.11
CA GLY A 287 -26.88 21.66 -9.42
C GLY A 287 -25.35 21.74 -9.48
N GLU A 288 -24.66 21.23 -8.46
CA GLU A 288 -23.24 20.99 -8.49
C GLU A 288 -23.01 19.75 -9.34
N ALA A 289 -22.85 19.97 -10.65
CA ALA A 289 -22.21 18.98 -11.51
C ALA A 289 -20.97 18.47 -10.77
N ALA A 290 -20.82 17.15 -10.68
CA ALA A 290 -19.68 16.48 -10.07
C ALA A 290 -18.37 16.91 -10.78
N GLY A 291 -17.85 18.07 -10.42
CA GLY A 291 -16.47 18.43 -10.58
C GLY A 291 -15.71 17.58 -9.59
N ASN A 292 -14.78 16.77 -10.10
CA ASN A 292 -13.79 16.08 -9.29
C ASN A 292 -13.27 17.04 -8.22
N GLY A 293 -13.59 16.73 -6.96
CA GLY A 293 -13.09 17.45 -5.80
C GLY A 293 -11.58 17.30 -5.70
N THR A 294 -10.86 18.22 -6.33
CA THR A 294 -9.59 18.68 -5.80
C THR A 294 -9.85 19.29 -4.43
N ALA A 295 -9.03 18.88 -3.46
CA ALA A 295 -9.04 19.28 -2.06
C ALA A 295 -9.38 20.77 -1.85
N ARG A 296 -10.23 21.05 -0.86
CA ARG A 296 -10.29 22.37 -0.22
C ARG A 296 -9.60 22.26 1.13
N ASP A 297 -8.42 22.88 1.18
CA ASP A 297 -7.90 23.67 2.30
C ASP A 297 -8.23 23.17 3.71
N ALA A 298 -7.34 22.34 4.26
CA ALA A 298 -7.06 22.42 5.68
C ALA A 298 -6.45 23.81 5.95
N GLN A 299 -7.32 24.77 6.28
CA GLN A 299 -6.88 26.08 6.76
C GLN A 299 -5.94 25.88 7.94
N ALA A 300 -4.75 26.44 7.81
CA ALA A 300 -3.78 26.58 8.88
C ALA A 300 -4.47 27.16 10.13
N VAL A 301 -4.42 26.42 11.23
CA VAL A 301 -4.72 26.94 12.56
C VAL A 301 -3.68 28.03 12.85
N PRO A 302 -4.06 29.30 13.06
CA PRO A 302 -3.09 30.33 13.41
C PRO A 302 -2.53 30.03 14.80
N PRO A 303 -1.25 30.35 15.07
CA PRO A 303 -0.67 30.14 16.40
C PRO A 303 -1.39 31.04 17.40
N ALA A 304 -1.86 30.47 18.51
CA ALA A 304 -2.39 31.23 19.63
C ALA A 304 -1.24 31.99 20.31
N GLU A 305 -1.23 33.32 20.18
CA GLU A 305 -0.38 34.18 20.99
C GLU A 305 -0.83 34.19 22.47
N PRO A 306 0.10 34.34 23.43
CA PRO A 306 -0.19 34.19 24.85
C PRO A 306 -0.86 35.44 25.43
N ALA A 307 -2.05 35.29 25.99
CA ALA A 307 -2.69 36.35 26.77
C ALA A 307 -2.04 36.45 28.17
N LEU A 308 -1.24 37.50 28.35
CA LEU A 308 -0.85 38.05 29.65
C LEU A 308 -2.02 38.83 30.29
N ARG A 309 -2.19 38.63 31.61
CA ARG A 309 -2.94 39.37 32.66
C ARG A 309 -3.95 38.43 33.35
N GLY A 310 -4.03 38.33 34.67
CA GLY A 310 -3.46 39.08 35.78
C GLY A 310 -4.06 38.52 37.08
N ALA A 311 -3.33 38.67 38.17
CA ALA A 311 -3.59 38.10 39.49
C ALA A 311 -4.98 38.41 40.09
N SER A 312 -5.50 37.50 40.92
CA SER A 312 -5.83 37.84 42.32
C SER A 312 -6.04 36.59 43.18
N ALA A 313 -5.64 36.75 44.44
CA ALA A 313 -5.54 35.75 45.49
C ALA A 313 -6.88 35.26 46.03
N GLY A 314 -6.89 34.04 46.56
CA GLY A 314 -7.98 33.51 47.37
C GLY A 314 -7.49 32.32 48.19
N ALA A 315 -7.17 32.58 49.46
CA ALA A 315 -6.74 31.61 50.46
C ALA A 315 -7.82 30.57 50.77
N GLY A 316 -7.42 29.37 51.21
CA GLY A 316 -8.35 28.43 51.86
C GLY A 316 -7.87 26.99 51.98
N THR A 317 -7.00 26.76 52.97
CA THR A 317 -7.06 25.65 53.94
C THR A 317 -7.36 24.21 53.48
N ALA A 318 -6.36 23.34 53.69
CA ALA A 318 -6.51 21.90 53.85
C ALA A 318 -7.50 21.52 54.97
N PRO A 319 -7.98 20.27 54.96
CA PRO A 319 -7.60 19.43 56.10
C PRO A 319 -7.15 18.01 55.73
N GLN A 320 -6.25 17.53 56.58
CA GLN A 320 -5.81 16.15 56.74
C GLN A 320 -6.95 15.25 57.23
N GLY A 321 -6.91 13.98 56.85
CA GLY A 321 -7.76 12.94 57.43
C GLY A 321 -7.35 11.54 56.94
N GLN A 322 -6.45 10.91 57.67
CA GLN A 322 -6.05 9.51 57.53
C GLN A 322 -7.19 8.53 57.93
N PRO A 323 -7.06 7.23 57.58
CA PRO A 323 -8.17 6.29 57.37
C PRO A 323 -8.61 5.58 58.65
N PRO A 324 -9.59 4.66 58.55
CA PRO A 324 -9.30 3.35 59.11
C PRO A 324 -9.72 2.16 58.24
N ALA A 325 -9.00 1.09 58.54
CA ALA A 325 -9.19 -0.27 58.08
C ALA A 325 -10.47 -0.94 58.60
N SER A 326 -10.80 -2.03 57.92
CA SER A 326 -10.98 -3.39 58.48
C SER A 326 -12.33 -4.03 58.18
N ALA A 327 -12.20 -5.21 57.58
CA ALA A 327 -13.00 -6.42 57.70
C ALA A 327 -14.52 -6.33 57.53
N TRP A 328 -15.10 -7.29 56.82
CA TRP A 328 -15.87 -8.37 57.44
C TRP A 328 -15.99 -9.49 56.40
N ALA A 329 -15.75 -10.71 56.87
CA ALA A 329 -15.91 -11.95 56.13
C ALA A 329 -17.37 -12.41 56.16
N ALA A 330 -17.79 -13.16 55.14
CA ALA A 330 -18.50 -14.46 55.23
C ALA A 330 -19.53 -14.67 54.10
N THR A 331 -19.14 -15.57 53.18
CA THR A 331 -19.84 -16.81 52.77
C THR A 331 -21.19 -16.73 52.00
N PRO A 332 -21.37 -17.53 50.92
CA PRO A 332 -22.50 -17.45 49.99
C PRO A 332 -23.61 -18.47 50.31
N PRO A 333 -24.74 -18.47 49.57
CA PRO A 333 -25.56 -19.67 49.44
C PRO A 333 -25.55 -20.25 48.02
N ALA A 334 -25.03 -21.47 47.96
CA ALA A 334 -25.56 -22.70 47.39
C ALA A 334 -26.60 -22.67 46.23
N ALA A 335 -26.29 -23.52 45.27
CA ALA A 335 -27.07 -23.94 44.10
C ALA A 335 -28.22 -24.91 44.40
N SER A 336 -29.15 -25.00 43.42
CA SER A 336 -29.68 -26.23 42.74
C SER A 336 -31.20 -26.14 42.48
N PRO A 337 -31.82 -27.04 41.67
CA PRO A 337 -31.59 -27.32 40.25
C PRO A 337 -32.95 -27.52 39.50
N ALA A 338 -32.90 -28.19 38.32
CA ALA A 338 -33.98 -28.87 37.56
C ALA A 338 -34.43 -28.13 36.28
N SER A 339 -34.03 -28.65 35.10
CA SER A 339 -34.76 -29.60 34.22
C SER A 339 -35.93 -28.92 33.49
N GLY A 340 -36.16 -29.04 32.19
CA GLY A 340 -35.68 -29.89 31.10
C GLY A 340 -36.57 -29.60 29.87
N ALA A 341 -36.40 -30.36 28.80
CA ALA A 341 -37.04 -30.26 27.47
C ALA A 341 -36.43 -29.15 26.58
N GLY A 342 -35.89 -29.39 25.39
CA GLY A 342 -36.08 -30.52 24.48
C GLY A 342 -36.94 -30.08 23.31
N THR A 343 -36.32 -29.53 22.25
CA THR A 343 -36.88 -29.50 20.89
C THR A 343 -35.75 -29.40 19.89
N ALA A 344 -35.52 -30.50 19.18
CA ALA A 344 -34.79 -30.55 17.92
C ALA A 344 -35.69 -30.01 16.80
N VAL A 345 -35.15 -29.16 15.92
CA VAL A 345 -35.74 -28.91 14.59
C VAL A 345 -34.63 -28.72 13.54
N LEU A 346 -34.43 -29.82 12.80
CA LEU A 346 -34.24 -29.93 11.35
C LEU A 346 -33.12 -29.14 10.65
N ALA A 347 -32.09 -29.91 10.32
CA ALA A 347 -31.28 -29.76 9.13
C ALA A 347 -32.15 -29.68 7.85
N ALA A 348 -31.75 -28.80 6.94
CA ALA A 348 -32.19 -28.82 5.55
C ALA A 348 -30.95 -28.71 4.65
N GLU A 349 -30.50 -29.86 4.16
CA GLU A 349 -29.62 -29.99 3.01
C GLU A 349 -30.38 -29.68 1.71
N ARG A 350 -29.69 -29.07 0.74
CA ARG A 350 -29.96 -29.19 -0.71
C ARG A 350 -28.79 -28.58 -1.51
N PRO A 351 -28.53 -29.02 -2.76
CA PRO A 351 -27.59 -30.10 -3.03
C PRO A 351 -26.46 -29.70 -3.99
N ALA A 352 -25.48 -30.62 -4.09
CA ALA A 352 -24.41 -30.62 -5.07
C ALA A 352 -24.93 -30.77 -6.52
N SER A 353 -24.25 -30.11 -7.46
CA SER A 353 -24.25 -30.48 -8.89
C SER A 353 -22.82 -30.83 -9.32
N ALA A 354 -22.59 -32.11 -9.60
CA ALA A 354 -21.44 -32.68 -10.31
C ALA A 354 -21.54 -32.31 -11.81
N ALA A 355 -20.46 -31.85 -12.46
CA ALA A 355 -19.39 -32.60 -13.14
C ALA A 355 -19.55 -32.68 -14.67
N ALA A 356 -18.56 -32.14 -15.38
CA ALA A 356 -17.98 -32.62 -16.64
C ALA A 356 -16.70 -31.78 -16.86
N GLY A 357 -15.47 -32.30 -16.98
CA GLY A 357 -15.02 -33.61 -17.43
C GLY A 357 -14.42 -33.49 -18.83
N ALA A 358 -13.19 -32.99 -18.96
CA ALA A 358 -12.36 -33.20 -20.16
C ALA A 358 -10.87 -32.87 -19.90
N ALA A 359 -10.03 -33.90 -19.96
CA ALA A 359 -8.61 -33.86 -20.24
C ALA A 359 -8.25 -35.16 -21.01
N PRO A 360 -7.10 -35.28 -21.68
CA PRO A 360 -6.34 -34.29 -22.44
C PRO A 360 -6.14 -34.76 -23.91
N ARG A 361 -5.77 -33.86 -24.84
CA ARG A 361 -5.20 -34.25 -26.13
C ARG A 361 -3.80 -33.65 -26.26
N ALA A 362 -2.82 -34.54 -26.29
CA ALA A 362 -1.43 -34.25 -26.60
C ALA A 362 -1.30 -33.80 -28.06
N ALA A 363 -0.63 -32.68 -28.28
CA ALA A 363 -0.04 -32.32 -29.56
C ALA A 363 1.40 -31.87 -29.28
N ALA A 364 2.35 -32.65 -29.80
CA ALA A 364 3.77 -32.39 -29.71
C ALA A 364 4.12 -31.07 -30.42
N VAL A 365 4.86 -30.18 -29.74
CA VAL A 365 5.48 -29.01 -30.35
C VAL A 365 6.96 -29.01 -29.94
N ALA A 366 7.82 -28.91 -30.96
CA ALA A 366 9.27 -28.90 -30.91
C ALA A 366 9.84 -27.78 -29.99
N PRO A 367 11.10 -27.90 -29.52
CA PRO A 367 11.62 -27.01 -28.49
C PRO A 367 11.77 -25.58 -29.03
N ARG A 368 11.20 -24.62 -28.29
CA ARG A 368 11.37 -23.17 -28.51
C ARG A 368 12.70 -22.74 -27.89
N ALA A 369 13.46 -21.94 -28.63
CA ALA A 369 14.62 -21.19 -28.14
C ALA A 369 14.23 -20.38 -26.89
N GLY A 370 15.05 -20.49 -25.84
CA GLY A 370 14.77 -19.86 -24.54
C GLY A 370 15.15 -18.38 -24.49
N ALA A 371 14.60 -17.64 -23.54
CA ALA A 371 14.86 -16.22 -23.29
C ALA A 371 16.36 -15.86 -23.13
N ALA A 372 17.21 -16.84 -22.82
CA ALA A 372 18.65 -16.69 -22.76
C ALA A 372 19.31 -16.48 -24.14
N GLU A 373 18.72 -17.01 -25.22
CA GLU A 373 19.27 -16.92 -26.58
C GLU A 373 18.97 -15.54 -27.19
N LEU A 374 17.82 -14.96 -26.89
CA LEU A 374 17.45 -13.58 -27.23
C LEU A 374 18.29 -12.55 -26.44
N ALA A 375 18.59 -12.82 -25.17
CA ALA A 375 19.49 -11.99 -24.36
C ALA A 375 20.95 -12.06 -24.89
N ALA A 376 21.40 -13.23 -25.34
CA ALA A 376 22.72 -13.41 -25.96
C ALA A 376 22.82 -12.71 -27.32
N GLU A 377 21.77 -12.73 -28.15
CA GLU A 377 21.76 -12.02 -29.43
C GLU A 377 21.73 -10.49 -29.24
N ALA A 378 21.02 -9.98 -28.23
CA ALA A 378 21.02 -8.56 -27.86
C ALA A 378 22.39 -8.08 -27.32
N LEU A 379 23.04 -8.89 -26.48
CA LEU A 379 24.40 -8.61 -26.00
C LEU A 379 25.44 -8.66 -27.13
N THR A 380 25.26 -9.54 -28.11
CA THR A 380 26.15 -9.65 -29.29
C THR A 380 26.01 -8.46 -30.23
N ARG A 381 24.80 -7.86 -30.35
CA ARG A 381 24.58 -6.62 -31.13
C ARG A 381 25.11 -5.38 -30.42
N LEU A 382 25.06 -5.34 -29.09
CA LEU A 382 25.69 -4.29 -28.28
C LEU A 382 27.22 -4.32 -28.35
N ALA A 383 27.82 -5.51 -28.48
CA ALA A 383 29.26 -5.67 -28.67
C ALA A 383 29.75 -5.29 -30.09
N ALA A 384 28.85 -5.23 -31.09
CA ALA A 384 29.20 -5.06 -32.50
C ALA A 384 29.01 -3.63 -33.05
N GLY A 385 28.91 -2.60 -32.19
CA GLY A 385 29.08 -1.19 -32.57
C GLY A 385 28.28 -0.74 -33.82
N GLY A 386 27.03 -1.19 -33.95
CA GLY A 386 26.22 -1.01 -35.15
C GLY A 386 25.49 0.32 -35.19
N ALA A 387 26.20 1.39 -35.57
CA ALA A 387 25.57 2.58 -36.13
C ALA A 387 24.82 2.24 -37.42
N LEU A 388 23.61 2.77 -37.60
CA LEU A 388 23.06 2.94 -38.94
C LEU A 388 23.92 3.95 -39.68
N ALA A 389 24.40 3.53 -40.84
CA ALA A 389 25.19 4.36 -41.74
C ALA A 389 24.39 5.60 -42.15
N GLY A 390 24.97 6.77 -41.91
CA GLY A 390 24.49 8.05 -42.43
C GLY A 390 23.75 8.91 -41.40
N GLU A 391 24.47 9.45 -40.42
CA GLU A 391 24.60 10.91 -40.23
C GLU A 391 25.49 11.17 -39.01
N ALA A 392 26.67 11.71 -39.28
CA ALA A 392 27.58 12.23 -38.28
C ALA A 392 27.02 13.53 -37.70
N ALA A 393 27.21 13.67 -36.39
CA ALA A 393 27.58 14.90 -35.70
C ALA A 393 27.00 16.25 -36.20
N SER A 394 26.26 16.89 -35.28
CA SER A 394 26.20 18.34 -35.08
C SER A 394 25.32 19.18 -36.01
N ARG A 395 24.17 19.60 -35.47
CA ARG A 395 23.62 20.96 -35.67
C ARG A 395 23.12 21.53 -34.35
N TRP A 396 24.04 21.66 -33.39
CA TRP A 396 24.00 22.81 -32.49
C TRP A 396 24.68 23.94 -33.25
N LEU A 397 24.04 25.12 -33.33
CA LEU A 397 24.57 26.27 -34.06
C LEU A 397 25.91 26.73 -33.48
N ASP A 398 26.94 26.79 -34.33
CA ASP A 398 28.27 27.35 -34.08
C ASP A 398 28.31 28.89 -34.12
N ALA A 399 29.10 29.48 -33.21
CA ALA A 399 30.06 30.58 -33.43
C ALA A 399 30.81 30.79 -32.09
N SER A 400 32.14 30.64 -31.93
CA SER A 400 33.23 30.91 -32.86
C SER A 400 34.53 30.19 -32.46
N ALA A 401 35.06 29.42 -33.42
CA ALA A 401 36.44 29.34 -33.89
C ALA A 401 37.64 29.03 -32.95
N SER A 402 38.33 27.95 -33.37
CA SER A 402 39.79 27.76 -33.54
C SER A 402 40.50 26.84 -32.55
N GLY A 403 40.93 25.67 -33.07
CA GLY A 403 41.75 24.64 -32.40
C GLY A 403 43.25 25.01 -32.31
N PRO A 404 44.21 24.04 -32.22
CA PRO A 404 44.07 22.59 -32.37
C PRO A 404 44.86 21.68 -31.38
N ALA A 405 44.56 20.37 -31.50
CA ALA A 405 45.45 19.20 -31.51
C ALA A 405 46.17 18.65 -30.23
N ALA A 406 45.76 17.41 -29.90
CA ALA A 406 46.55 16.18 -29.73
C ALA A 406 47.58 16.03 -28.58
N ALA A 407 47.42 15.00 -27.74
CA ALA A 407 48.27 13.78 -27.72
C ALA A 407 48.10 12.88 -26.46
N SER A 408 47.80 11.61 -26.73
CA SER A 408 48.24 10.32 -26.12
C SER A 408 48.82 10.19 -24.69
N ALA A 409 48.28 9.15 -24.01
CA ALA A 409 48.97 8.00 -23.37
C ALA A 409 49.29 7.97 -21.85
N GLN A 410 48.59 7.02 -21.19
CA GLN A 410 49.04 5.99 -20.22
C GLN A 410 49.64 6.36 -18.85
N GLY A 411 49.02 5.79 -17.79
CA GLY A 411 49.77 5.16 -16.69
C GLY A 411 49.50 5.62 -15.25
N ALA A 412 48.58 4.91 -14.57
CA ALA A 412 48.57 4.50 -13.16
C ALA A 412 48.67 5.50 -11.97
N SER A 413 47.75 5.27 -11.02
CA SER A 413 47.90 5.34 -9.55
C SER A 413 47.66 6.65 -8.79
N SER A 414 46.81 6.48 -7.76
CA SER A 414 46.67 7.23 -6.50
C SER A 414 45.61 8.35 -6.44
N ALA A 415 44.86 8.28 -5.34
CA ALA A 415 43.80 9.17 -4.96
C ALA A 415 44.27 10.63 -4.88
N ALA A 416 43.67 11.49 -5.70
CA ALA A 416 43.60 12.92 -5.46
C ALA A 416 42.38 13.48 -6.20
N VAL A 417 41.50 14.09 -5.42
CA VAL A 417 40.43 14.97 -5.88
C VAL A 417 41.03 16.04 -6.79
N LEU A 418 40.67 16.04 -8.08
CA LEU A 418 40.97 17.13 -9.00
C LEU A 418 39.69 17.53 -9.71
N GLY A 419 39.23 18.74 -9.38
CA GLY A 419 38.07 19.37 -9.99
C GLY A 419 38.25 19.55 -11.49
N ALA A 420 37.23 19.14 -12.23
CA ALA A 420 37.03 19.61 -13.59
C ALA A 420 36.77 21.12 -13.52
N ALA A 421 37.51 21.87 -14.33
CA ALA A 421 37.44 23.31 -14.40
C ALA A 421 36.05 23.75 -14.85
N ALA A 422 35.24 24.21 -13.88
CA ALA A 422 34.00 24.91 -14.13
C ALA A 422 34.25 26.08 -15.09
N ALA A 423 33.44 26.17 -16.13
CA ALA A 423 33.43 27.33 -17.00
C ALA A 423 33.23 28.59 -16.14
N VAL A 424 34.23 29.47 -16.13
CA VAL A 424 34.19 30.71 -15.36
C VAL A 424 32.95 31.51 -15.79
N PRO A 425 32.00 31.81 -14.88
CA PRO A 425 30.83 32.57 -15.25
C PRO A 425 31.26 33.99 -15.64
N VAL A 426 31.00 34.34 -16.90
CA VAL A 426 31.15 35.71 -17.39
C VAL A 426 30.17 36.59 -16.60
N PRO A 427 30.61 37.66 -15.91
CA PRO A 427 29.73 38.46 -15.06
C PRO A 427 28.60 39.08 -15.89
N GLY A 428 27.34 38.74 -15.56
CA GLY A 428 26.14 39.35 -16.14
C GLY A 428 25.31 38.49 -17.10
N ARG A 429 25.70 37.25 -17.41
CA ARG A 429 24.89 36.33 -18.23
C ARG A 429 24.03 35.43 -17.33
N LYS A 430 22.70 35.55 -17.41
CA LYS A 430 21.78 34.61 -16.75
C LYS A 430 21.91 33.22 -17.40
N ALA A 431 21.92 32.17 -16.60
CA ALA A 431 21.94 30.80 -17.10
C ALA A 431 20.67 30.52 -17.93
N PRO A 432 20.78 29.82 -19.08
CA PRO A 432 19.61 29.42 -19.85
C PRO A 432 18.76 28.45 -19.01
N LEU A 433 17.44 28.57 -19.13
CA LEU A 433 16.51 27.64 -18.50
C LEU A 433 16.57 26.31 -19.26
N PHE A 434 16.96 25.25 -18.55
CA PHE A 434 17.00 23.89 -19.08
C PHE A 434 15.81 23.10 -18.53
N GLU A 435 15.09 22.41 -19.42
CA GLU A 435 13.88 21.64 -19.04
C GLU A 435 14.04 20.18 -19.43
N ILE A 436 13.77 19.28 -18.49
CA ILE A 436 13.91 17.85 -18.73
C ILE A 436 12.88 17.01 -17.98
N GLY A 437 12.38 15.96 -18.63
CA GLY A 437 11.44 15.01 -18.03
C GLY A 437 12.21 13.91 -17.30
N VAL A 438 11.87 13.68 -16.04
CA VAL A 438 12.50 12.70 -15.17
C VAL A 438 11.46 11.73 -14.61
N SER A 439 11.71 10.44 -14.76
CA SER A 439 10.82 9.37 -14.28
C SER A 439 11.61 8.26 -13.56
N PRO A 440 11.06 7.63 -12.50
CA PRO A 440 11.74 6.55 -11.79
C PRO A 440 11.65 5.19 -12.51
N GLY A 441 10.83 5.10 -13.56
CA GLY A 441 10.65 3.93 -14.41
C GLY A 441 9.48 4.12 -15.38
N VAL A 442 9.33 3.22 -16.35
CA VAL A 442 8.21 3.24 -17.32
C VAL A 442 6.91 2.79 -16.66
N GLY A 443 7.00 1.71 -15.88
CA GLY A 443 5.92 1.17 -15.06
C GLY A 443 6.06 1.44 -13.57
N ASN A 444 7.25 1.84 -13.09
CA ASN A 444 7.45 2.21 -11.69
C ASN A 444 7.25 3.72 -11.53
N LYS A 445 6.25 4.12 -10.74
CA LYS A 445 5.95 5.53 -10.43
C LYS A 445 6.32 5.95 -9.01
N LYS A 446 7.08 5.11 -8.30
CA LYS A 446 7.53 5.39 -6.95
C LYS A 446 8.94 5.97 -6.99
N PHE A 447 9.10 7.16 -6.43
CA PHE A 447 10.40 7.76 -6.18
C PHE A 447 10.91 7.31 -4.80
N THR A 448 12.18 6.94 -4.71
CA THR A 448 12.83 6.72 -3.42
C THR A 448 13.13 8.05 -2.72
N ALA A 449 13.34 8.03 -1.40
CA ALA A 449 13.73 9.23 -0.66
C ALA A 449 15.05 9.84 -1.18
N ALA A 450 16.02 8.98 -1.56
CA ALA A 450 17.27 9.41 -2.17
C ALA A 450 17.06 10.09 -3.53
N GLN A 451 16.21 9.52 -4.37
CA GLN A 451 15.83 10.10 -5.67
C GLN A 451 15.10 11.45 -5.52
N MET A 452 14.18 11.56 -4.56
CA MET A 452 13.49 12.83 -4.27
C MET A 452 14.45 13.90 -3.73
N ALA A 453 15.36 13.51 -2.83
CA ALA A 453 16.39 14.41 -2.31
C ALA A 453 17.31 14.89 -3.43
N LEU A 454 17.71 13.99 -4.35
CA LEU A 454 18.51 14.35 -5.51
C LEU A 454 17.76 15.33 -6.43
N LEU A 455 16.50 15.06 -6.76
CA LEU A 455 15.69 15.99 -7.57
C LEU A 455 15.59 17.38 -6.94
N ALA A 456 15.41 17.45 -5.62
CA ALA A 456 15.40 18.72 -4.90
C ALA A 456 16.77 19.42 -4.93
N GLN A 457 17.87 18.67 -4.82
CA GLN A 457 19.23 19.21 -4.94
C GLN A 457 19.51 19.74 -6.36
N CYS A 458 19.15 18.96 -7.38
CA CYS A 458 19.25 19.30 -8.79
C CYS A 458 18.40 20.53 -9.15
N ALA A 459 17.21 20.67 -8.55
CA ALA A 459 16.35 21.83 -8.77
C ALA A 459 16.97 23.12 -8.23
N SER A 460 17.72 23.05 -7.12
CA SER A 460 18.23 24.22 -6.38
C SER A 460 17.10 25.18 -5.93
N GLU A 461 17.43 26.32 -5.34
CA GLU A 461 16.42 27.33 -4.94
C GLU A 461 15.82 28.08 -6.15
N ASP A 462 16.51 28.09 -7.29
CA ASP A 462 16.14 28.85 -8.49
C ASP A 462 15.44 28.00 -9.57
N GLY A 463 15.22 26.71 -9.31
CA GLY A 463 14.56 25.79 -10.25
C GLY A 463 13.17 25.35 -9.81
N GLU A 464 12.45 24.73 -10.75
CA GLU A 464 11.07 24.28 -10.57
C GLU A 464 10.93 22.79 -10.84
N LEU A 465 10.07 22.14 -10.05
CA LEU A 465 9.66 20.75 -10.21
C LEU A 465 8.16 20.71 -10.50
N GLU A 466 7.78 20.34 -11.73
CA GLU A 466 6.39 20.24 -12.16
C GLU A 466 6.00 18.76 -12.28
N TYR A 467 5.05 18.31 -11.44
CA TYR A 467 4.49 16.97 -11.54
C TYR A 467 3.41 16.92 -12.63
N THR A 468 3.56 16.01 -13.59
CA THR A 468 2.69 15.94 -14.76
C THR A 468 1.64 14.82 -14.67
N PRO A 469 0.50 14.92 -15.38
CA PRO A 469 -0.47 13.83 -15.53
C PRO A 469 0.10 12.56 -16.18
N GLU A 470 1.27 12.67 -16.81
CA GLU A 470 2.04 11.57 -17.38
C GLU A 470 2.89 10.83 -16.33
N HIS A 471 2.83 11.25 -15.06
CA HIS A 471 3.55 10.69 -13.93
C HIS A 471 5.09 10.80 -14.02
N GLN A 472 5.55 11.82 -14.74
CA GLN A 472 6.94 12.26 -14.74
C GLN A 472 7.04 13.62 -14.05
N ILE A 473 8.23 13.93 -13.55
CA ILE A 473 8.58 15.25 -13.04
C ILE A 473 9.31 16.00 -14.13
N ILE A 474 8.80 17.17 -14.51
CA ILE A 474 9.51 18.12 -15.35
C ILE A 474 10.41 18.96 -14.43
N LEU A 475 11.71 18.84 -14.61
CA LEU A 475 12.73 19.61 -13.91
C LEU A 475 13.11 20.81 -14.79
N ARG A 476 12.87 22.03 -14.31
CA ARG A 476 13.25 23.30 -14.99
C ARG A 476 14.32 23.99 -14.15
N VAL A 477 15.55 24.06 -14.65
CA VAL A 477 16.69 24.58 -13.87
C VAL A 477 17.52 25.55 -14.71
N PRO A 478 17.87 26.74 -14.20
CA PRO A 478 18.88 27.59 -14.81
C PRO A 478 20.27 26.94 -14.66
N THR A 479 20.83 26.38 -15.74
CA THR A 479 22.17 25.75 -15.69
C THR A 479 22.99 26.03 -16.94
N PHE A 480 24.32 26.11 -16.76
CA PHE A 480 25.29 26.14 -17.86
C PHE A 480 25.84 24.76 -18.20
N GLU A 481 25.55 23.74 -17.37
CA GLU A 481 26.09 22.39 -17.46
C GLU A 481 24.94 21.35 -17.51
N PRO A 482 24.12 21.33 -18.58
CA PRO A 482 22.98 20.43 -18.69
C PRO A 482 23.39 18.95 -18.78
N ASP A 483 24.53 18.63 -19.38
CA ASP A 483 24.99 17.24 -19.54
C ASP A 483 25.39 16.61 -18.21
N ALA A 484 26.05 17.37 -17.33
CA ALA A 484 26.41 16.90 -15.99
C ALA A 484 25.17 16.57 -15.15
N LEU A 485 24.13 17.41 -15.26
CA LEU A 485 22.84 17.19 -14.60
C LEU A 485 22.15 15.91 -15.10
N VAL A 486 22.17 15.67 -16.42
CA VAL A 486 21.60 14.45 -17.03
C VAL A 486 22.33 13.20 -16.54
N ASP A 487 23.66 13.24 -16.49
CA ASP A 487 24.48 12.10 -16.06
C ASP A 487 24.28 11.80 -14.57
N GLU A 488 24.15 12.82 -13.73
CA GLU A 488 23.82 12.67 -12.31
C GLU A 488 22.45 12.01 -12.10
N LEU A 489 21.42 12.46 -12.84
CA LEU A 489 20.09 11.87 -12.78
C LEU A 489 20.09 10.41 -13.26
N ARG A 490 20.81 10.10 -14.33
CA ARG A 490 20.97 8.71 -14.83
C ARG A 490 21.71 7.83 -13.84
N ALA A 491 22.74 8.35 -13.16
CA ALA A 491 23.46 7.62 -12.12
C ALA A 491 22.56 7.23 -10.93
N ALA A 492 21.53 8.02 -10.66
CA ALA A 492 20.47 7.71 -9.69
C ALA A 492 19.34 6.83 -10.25
N ASN A 493 19.57 6.21 -11.41
CA ASN A 493 18.67 5.27 -12.07
C ASN A 493 17.33 5.91 -12.49
N PHE A 494 17.35 7.19 -12.85
CA PHE A 494 16.21 7.84 -13.51
C PHE A 494 16.21 7.59 -15.02
N ILE A 495 15.01 7.46 -15.58
CA ILE A 495 14.78 7.62 -17.01
C ILE A 495 14.66 9.13 -17.28
N VAL A 496 15.52 9.60 -18.16
CA VAL A 496 15.66 11.02 -18.49
C VAL A 496 15.30 11.22 -19.96
N VAL A 497 14.27 12.04 -20.22
CA VAL A 497 13.69 12.24 -21.55
C VAL A 497 13.59 13.75 -21.85
N PRO A 498 13.96 14.20 -23.06
CA PRO A 498 13.74 15.59 -23.46
C PRO A 498 12.26 15.97 -23.45
N ILE A 499 11.96 17.25 -23.20
CA ILE A 499 10.59 17.79 -23.26
C ILE A 499 10.36 18.44 -24.62
N GLY A 500 9.15 18.30 -25.16
CA GLY A 500 8.73 18.93 -26.40
C GLY A 500 8.07 17.94 -27.35
N ASP A 501 8.30 18.13 -28.65
CA ASP A 501 7.74 17.29 -29.71
C ASP A 501 8.53 15.97 -29.84
N VAL A 502 8.33 15.08 -28.86
CA VAL A 502 8.99 13.78 -28.76
C VAL A 502 7.98 12.65 -28.54
N ILE A 503 8.44 11.42 -28.72
CA ILE A 503 7.69 10.21 -28.39
C ILE A 503 7.78 9.95 -26.88
N LYS A 504 6.64 9.93 -26.20
CA LYS A 504 6.52 9.63 -24.78
C LYS A 504 5.95 8.23 -24.58
N VAL A 505 6.72 7.34 -23.97
CA VAL A 505 6.25 6.00 -23.61
C VAL A 505 5.72 6.02 -22.19
N LYS A 506 4.53 5.43 -21.98
CA LYS A 506 3.86 5.36 -20.68
C LYS A 506 3.40 3.93 -20.45
N ALA A 507 3.50 3.45 -19.21
CA ALA A 507 2.88 2.17 -18.84
C ALA A 507 2.06 2.29 -17.54
N CYS A 508 1.14 1.35 -17.36
CA CYS A 508 0.45 1.19 -16.08
C CYS A 508 1.44 0.85 -14.96
N ASP A 509 1.02 1.03 -13.71
CA ASP A 509 1.87 0.75 -12.55
C ASP A 509 2.20 -0.70 -12.31
N PHE A 510 1.57 -1.59 -13.08
CA PHE A 510 1.59 -3.02 -12.85
C PHE A 510 1.21 -3.25 -11.34
N CYS A 511 -0.10 -3.19 -11.07
CA CYS A 511 -0.69 -3.52 -9.76
C CYS A 511 -1.05 -5.01 -9.68
N ASN A 512 -1.24 -5.60 -8.50
CA ASN A 512 -1.56 -7.04 -8.23
C ASN A 512 -2.51 -7.84 -9.18
N LEU A 513 -3.25 -7.18 -10.07
CA LEU A 513 -4.03 -7.75 -11.18
C LEU A 513 -3.29 -7.72 -12.54
N GLU A 514 -2.00 -7.35 -12.57
CA GLU A 514 -1.15 -7.26 -13.75
C GLU A 514 -0.74 -8.64 -14.25
N LYS A 515 -0.14 -8.64 -15.44
CA LYS A 515 0.68 -9.76 -15.88
C LYS A 515 2.09 -9.26 -16.13
N ASP A 516 3.03 -9.77 -15.34
CA ASP A 516 4.46 -9.42 -15.40
C ASP A 516 5.06 -9.61 -16.80
N ASP A 517 4.44 -10.47 -17.63
CA ASP A 517 4.77 -10.69 -19.05
C ASP A 517 4.85 -9.40 -19.89
N ALA A 518 4.15 -8.34 -19.49
CA ALA A 518 4.07 -7.08 -20.23
C ALA A 518 5.12 -6.03 -19.81
N VAL A 519 5.81 -6.23 -18.69
CA VAL A 519 6.86 -5.31 -18.19
C VAL A 519 8.06 -5.24 -19.15
N PRO A 520 8.61 -6.36 -19.67
CA PRO A 520 9.72 -6.31 -20.62
C PRO A 520 9.40 -5.53 -21.89
N MET A 521 8.16 -5.61 -22.37
CA MET A 521 7.71 -4.86 -23.54
C MET A 521 7.66 -3.35 -23.28
N ALA A 522 7.16 -2.93 -22.11
CA ALA A 522 7.14 -1.51 -21.74
C ALA A 522 8.56 -0.92 -21.68
N ASN A 523 9.50 -1.65 -21.08
CA ASN A 523 10.91 -1.23 -21.02
C ASN A 523 11.54 -1.19 -22.42
N HIS A 524 11.31 -2.23 -23.23
CA HIS A 524 11.80 -2.28 -24.61
C HIS A 524 11.32 -1.09 -25.45
N LEU A 525 10.03 -0.73 -25.37
CA LEU A 525 9.50 0.44 -26.08
C LEU A 525 10.14 1.74 -25.58
N GLN A 526 10.31 1.90 -24.27
CA GLN A 526 11.01 3.08 -23.74
C GLN A 526 12.45 3.17 -24.26
N ASP A 527 13.18 2.08 -24.30
CA ASP A 527 14.59 2.06 -24.72
C ASP A 527 14.76 2.34 -26.21
N VAL A 528 13.85 1.83 -27.06
CA VAL A 528 13.97 1.96 -28.52
C VAL A 528 13.36 3.24 -29.07
N ILE A 529 12.18 3.65 -28.56
CA ILE A 529 11.42 4.78 -29.13
C ILE A 529 11.25 5.95 -28.17
N GLY A 530 11.47 5.78 -26.86
CA GLY A 530 11.30 6.84 -25.88
C GLY A 530 12.26 8.01 -26.10
N GLY A 531 11.71 9.23 -26.16
CA GLY A 531 12.51 10.46 -26.35
C GLY A 531 12.94 10.76 -27.77
N LEU A 532 12.58 9.92 -28.75
CA LEU A 532 12.81 10.23 -30.16
C LEU A 532 12.03 11.50 -30.57
N SER A 533 12.67 12.37 -31.35
CA SER A 533 12.00 13.52 -31.98
C SER A 533 10.84 13.06 -32.87
N ALA A 534 9.73 13.79 -32.81
CA ALA A 534 8.51 13.55 -33.56
C ALA A 534 7.97 14.86 -34.18
N PRO A 535 7.18 14.81 -35.27
CA PRO A 535 6.57 16.01 -35.84
C PRO A 535 5.71 16.81 -34.86
N LYS A 536 5.11 16.09 -33.90
CA LYS A 536 4.41 16.62 -32.75
C LYS A 536 4.49 15.61 -31.60
N GLU A 537 4.50 16.08 -30.35
CA GLU A 537 4.42 15.21 -29.17
C GLU A 537 3.35 14.12 -29.35
N THR A 538 3.79 12.88 -29.19
CA THR A 538 3.01 11.67 -29.45
C THR A 538 3.19 10.68 -28.32
N SER A 539 2.08 10.13 -27.85
CA SER A 539 2.02 9.24 -26.70
C SER A 539 1.89 7.77 -27.12
N VAL A 540 2.75 6.91 -26.57
CA VAL A 540 2.67 5.45 -26.71
C VAL A 540 2.39 4.87 -25.33
N ALA A 541 1.23 4.23 -25.15
CA ALA A 541 0.79 3.77 -23.85
C ALA A 541 0.57 2.26 -23.81
N LEU A 542 1.09 1.60 -22.77
CA LEU A 542 0.96 0.17 -22.55
C LEU A 542 0.19 -0.13 -21.26
N ASN A 543 -0.83 -0.98 -21.38
CA ASN A 543 -1.57 -1.56 -20.26
C ASN A 543 -1.25 -3.05 -20.12
N GLY A 544 -0.79 -3.45 -18.93
CA GLY A 544 -0.41 -4.84 -18.62
C GLY A 544 -1.58 -5.82 -18.42
N CYS A 545 -2.82 -5.37 -18.48
CA CYS A 545 -4.00 -6.23 -18.41
C CYS A 545 -5.20 -5.63 -19.16
N GLY A 546 -6.21 -6.48 -19.40
CA GLY A 546 -7.41 -6.12 -20.17
C GLY A 546 -8.35 -5.11 -19.49
N MET A 547 -8.10 -4.72 -18.24
CA MET A 547 -8.89 -3.67 -17.58
C MET A 547 -8.62 -2.28 -18.16
N ALA A 548 -7.45 -2.08 -18.79
CA ALA A 548 -7.06 -0.83 -19.43
C ALA A 548 -7.26 0.44 -18.57
N CYS A 549 -7.16 0.34 -17.23
CA CYS A 549 -7.43 1.44 -16.29
C CYS A 549 -6.53 2.67 -16.49
N TYR A 550 -5.43 2.53 -17.22
CA TYR A 550 -4.49 3.61 -17.52
C TYR A 550 -4.83 4.38 -18.81
N GLY A 551 -5.91 3.98 -19.48
CA GLY A 551 -6.41 4.68 -20.65
C GLY A 551 -5.52 4.54 -21.89
N ALA A 552 -4.76 3.45 -22.06
CA ALA A 552 -3.97 3.23 -23.29
C ALA A 552 -4.83 3.35 -24.56
N VAL A 553 -6.11 2.97 -24.50
CA VAL A 553 -7.09 3.11 -25.58
C VAL A 553 -7.47 4.57 -25.92
N LEU A 554 -6.99 5.57 -25.17
CA LEU A 554 -7.26 6.99 -25.39
C LEU A 554 -6.03 7.76 -25.91
N GLU A 555 -4.87 7.12 -25.92
CA GLU A 555 -3.58 7.73 -26.29
C GLU A 555 -3.33 7.54 -27.80
N ASP A 556 -2.32 8.22 -28.36
CA ASP A 556 -2.08 8.22 -29.81
C ASP A 556 -1.81 6.80 -30.35
N ILE A 557 -1.01 6.02 -29.63
CA ILE A 557 -0.74 4.60 -29.87
C ILE A 557 -0.97 3.84 -28.56
N GLY A 558 -2.02 3.02 -28.52
CA GLY A 558 -2.42 2.25 -27.35
C GLY A 558 -2.12 0.76 -27.50
N ILE A 559 -1.58 0.14 -26.45
CA ILE A 559 -1.25 -1.28 -26.40
C ILE A 559 -1.89 -1.87 -25.14
N VAL A 560 -2.68 -2.93 -25.29
CA VAL A 560 -3.33 -3.61 -24.16
C VAL A 560 -2.97 -5.09 -24.17
N TYR A 561 -2.36 -5.57 -23.09
CA TYR A 561 -2.04 -6.99 -22.94
C TYR A 561 -3.28 -7.78 -22.48
N ARG A 562 -3.68 -8.77 -23.27
CA ARG A 562 -4.86 -9.61 -22.99
C ARG A 562 -4.67 -11.01 -23.57
N LYS A 563 -5.04 -12.04 -22.80
CA LYS A 563 -5.04 -13.46 -23.23
C LYS A 563 -3.72 -13.97 -23.84
N GLY A 564 -2.56 -13.44 -23.43
CA GLY A 564 -1.25 -13.88 -23.93
C GLY A 564 -0.79 -13.20 -25.22
N GLY A 565 -1.52 -12.18 -25.68
CA GLY A 565 -1.14 -11.32 -26.80
C GLY A 565 -1.45 -9.85 -26.52
N TYR A 566 -1.12 -9.00 -27.49
CA TYR A 566 -1.28 -7.56 -27.41
C TYR A 566 -2.34 -7.07 -28.41
N ASP A 567 -3.29 -6.29 -27.90
CA ASP A 567 -4.26 -5.58 -28.70
C ASP A 567 -3.71 -4.17 -28.98
N LEU A 568 -3.74 -3.74 -30.25
CA LEU A 568 -3.18 -2.47 -30.73
C LEU A 568 -4.30 -1.50 -31.12
N PHE A 569 -4.18 -0.26 -30.63
CA PHE A 569 -5.10 0.83 -30.88
C PHE A 569 -4.36 2.03 -31.45
N LEU A 570 -4.91 2.72 -32.45
CA LEU A 570 -4.27 3.87 -33.10
C LEU A 570 -5.19 5.09 -33.21
N GLY A 571 -4.61 6.27 -33.05
CA GLY A 571 -5.25 7.55 -33.35
C GLY A 571 -6.13 8.11 -32.25
N GLY A 572 -5.83 7.84 -30.98
CA GLY A 572 -6.57 8.42 -29.86
C GLY A 572 -6.27 9.91 -29.66
N LYS A 573 -7.24 10.63 -29.10
CA LYS A 573 -7.08 12.01 -28.65
C LYS A 573 -7.74 12.19 -27.29
N LYS A 574 -6.92 12.25 -26.25
CA LYS A 574 -7.35 12.36 -24.85
C LYS A 574 -7.97 13.71 -24.47
N PHE A 575 -7.45 14.82 -25.01
CA PHE A 575 -7.81 16.16 -24.54
C PHE A 575 -8.38 17.07 -25.66
N GLY A 576 -9.28 17.97 -25.27
CA GLY A 576 -9.86 19.02 -26.11
C GLY A 576 -11.26 18.70 -26.65
N ARG A 577 -11.88 19.69 -27.33
CA ARG A 577 -13.28 19.65 -27.80
C ARG A 577 -13.65 18.43 -28.65
N ASN A 578 -12.68 17.87 -29.39
CA ASN A 578 -12.88 16.73 -30.29
C ASN A 578 -12.15 15.48 -29.76
N ALA A 579 -12.13 15.27 -28.44
CA ALA A 579 -11.55 14.08 -27.83
C ALA A 579 -12.28 12.82 -28.33
N HIS A 580 -11.53 11.76 -28.61
CA HIS A 580 -12.05 10.48 -29.09
C HIS A 580 -11.08 9.34 -28.74
N PRO A 581 -11.60 8.11 -28.53
CA PRO A 581 -10.76 6.95 -28.29
C PRO A 581 -9.99 6.56 -29.55
N ALA A 582 -8.86 5.88 -29.34
CA ALA A 582 -8.11 5.22 -30.40
C ALA A 582 -8.91 4.06 -30.99
N GLN A 583 -8.71 3.79 -32.27
CA GLN A 583 -9.41 2.73 -32.99
C GLN A 583 -8.69 1.40 -32.79
N PRO A 584 -9.38 0.29 -32.45
CA PRO A 584 -8.78 -1.04 -32.42
C PRO A 584 -8.39 -1.45 -33.85
N VAL A 585 -7.11 -1.70 -34.09
CA VAL A 585 -6.60 -2.05 -35.43
C VAL A 585 -6.15 -3.51 -35.54
N ALA A 586 -5.78 -4.13 -34.42
CA ALA A 586 -5.42 -5.54 -34.35
C ALA A 586 -5.57 -6.08 -32.93
N GLU A 587 -5.91 -7.36 -32.81
CA GLU A 587 -6.03 -8.07 -31.53
C GLU A 587 -5.13 -9.31 -31.51
N GLY A 588 -4.62 -9.65 -30.33
CA GLY A 588 -3.87 -10.90 -30.10
C GLY A 588 -2.50 -10.96 -30.77
N ILE A 589 -1.83 -9.83 -30.97
CA ILE A 589 -0.48 -9.78 -31.56
C ILE A 589 0.53 -10.46 -30.62
N PRO A 590 1.38 -11.38 -31.11
CA PRO A 590 2.46 -11.97 -30.32
C PRO A 590 3.46 -10.93 -29.79
N GLY A 591 3.99 -11.15 -28.57
CA GLY A 591 4.90 -10.21 -27.92
C GLY A 591 6.23 -9.96 -28.65
N ASP A 592 6.71 -10.93 -29.43
CA ASP A 592 7.90 -10.80 -30.29
C ASP A 592 7.66 -9.88 -31.50
N GLN A 593 6.41 -9.60 -31.85
CA GLN A 593 6.05 -8.84 -33.05
C GLN A 593 5.56 -7.41 -32.73
N ILE A 594 4.91 -7.21 -31.59
CA ILE A 594 4.30 -5.91 -31.26
C ILE A 594 5.32 -4.76 -31.20
N GLY A 595 6.50 -4.99 -30.60
CA GLY A 595 7.57 -3.99 -30.52
C GLY A 595 7.97 -3.48 -31.90
N GLY A 596 8.34 -4.40 -32.80
CA GLY A 596 8.71 -4.06 -34.18
C GLY A 596 7.57 -3.42 -35.00
N ILE A 597 6.31 -3.75 -34.73
CA ILE A 597 5.16 -3.07 -35.36
C ILE A 597 5.11 -1.61 -34.93
N VAL A 598 5.20 -1.34 -33.62
CA VAL A 598 5.13 0.01 -33.06
C VAL A 598 6.32 0.86 -33.53
N GLU A 599 7.53 0.29 -33.57
CA GLU A 599 8.72 0.95 -34.13
C GLU A 599 8.51 1.40 -35.57
N ARG A 600 7.95 0.54 -36.44
CA ARG A 600 7.67 0.90 -37.84
C ARG A 600 6.59 1.98 -37.96
N ILE A 601 5.56 1.94 -37.11
CA ILE A 601 4.53 2.99 -37.06
C ILE A 601 5.15 4.35 -36.69
N VAL A 602 6.01 4.37 -35.66
CA VAL A 602 6.71 5.59 -35.22
C VAL A 602 7.67 6.09 -36.29
N ALA A 603 8.42 5.20 -36.94
CA ALA A 603 9.32 5.56 -38.03
C ALA A 603 8.56 6.17 -39.22
N GLU A 604 7.44 5.55 -39.62
CA GLU A 604 6.60 6.05 -40.71
C GLU A 604 5.98 7.43 -40.38
N TYR A 605 5.58 7.65 -39.12
CA TYR A 605 5.08 8.94 -38.67
C TYR A 605 6.17 10.02 -38.68
N LYS A 606 7.39 9.69 -38.25
CA LYS A 606 8.54 10.61 -38.31
C LYS A 606 8.89 11.01 -39.74
N GLU A 607 8.81 10.06 -40.68
CA GLU A 607 9.16 10.30 -42.08
C GLU A 607 8.08 11.09 -42.84
N LYS A 608 6.80 10.74 -42.65
CA LYS A 608 5.69 11.25 -43.47
C LYS A 608 4.80 12.29 -42.75
N GLY A 609 5.01 12.52 -41.47
CA GLY A 609 4.26 13.50 -40.68
C GLY A 609 4.67 14.92 -41.03
N HIS A 610 3.69 15.81 -41.15
CA HIS A 610 3.96 17.23 -41.34
C HIS A 610 4.38 17.90 -40.02
N PRO A 611 5.18 18.99 -40.06
CA PRO A 611 5.53 19.73 -38.85
C PRO A 611 4.28 20.16 -38.06
N ASN A 612 4.28 19.93 -36.74
CA ASN A 612 3.18 20.24 -35.83
C ASN A 612 1.86 19.48 -36.10
N GLU A 613 1.90 18.41 -36.91
CA GLU A 613 0.77 17.50 -37.13
C GLU A 613 0.70 16.47 -36.01
N ARG A 614 -0.46 16.33 -35.34
CA ARG A 614 -0.69 15.29 -34.31
C ARG A 614 -0.94 13.93 -34.97
N PHE A 615 -0.56 12.84 -34.30
CA PHE A 615 -0.65 11.47 -34.81
C PHE A 615 -2.06 11.07 -35.29
N HIS A 616 -3.14 11.41 -34.57
CA HIS A 616 -4.51 11.09 -35.03
C HIS A 616 -4.87 11.77 -36.38
N LYS A 617 -4.37 12.99 -36.64
CA LYS A 617 -4.59 13.66 -37.94
C LYS A 617 -3.78 12.99 -39.04
N PHE A 618 -2.54 12.62 -38.74
CA PHE A 618 -1.69 11.86 -39.62
C PHE A 618 -2.35 10.53 -40.03
N PHE A 619 -2.86 9.77 -39.05
CA PHE A 619 -3.54 8.50 -39.31
C PHE A 619 -4.79 8.67 -40.18
N LYS A 620 -5.60 9.70 -39.91
CA LYS A 620 -6.75 10.06 -40.74
C LYS A 620 -6.37 10.46 -42.16
N ARG A 621 -5.28 11.21 -42.35
CA ARG A 621 -4.82 11.71 -43.65
C ARG A 621 -4.20 10.62 -44.52
N VAL A 622 -3.29 9.83 -43.95
CA VAL A 622 -2.60 8.74 -44.67
C VAL A 622 -3.57 7.59 -44.94
N GLY A 623 -4.55 7.38 -44.07
CA GLY A 623 -5.63 6.41 -44.23
C GLY A 623 -5.20 4.97 -43.96
N VAL A 624 -3.96 4.59 -44.28
CA VAL A 624 -3.39 3.27 -43.97
C VAL A 624 -1.95 3.41 -43.47
N ILE A 625 -1.66 2.95 -42.25
CA ILE A 625 -0.30 2.91 -41.66
C ILE A 625 0.07 1.46 -41.40
N GLN A 626 1.20 0.98 -41.93
CA GLN A 626 1.68 -0.41 -41.76
C GLN A 626 0.60 -1.49 -42.00
N GLY A 627 -0.37 -1.23 -42.89
CA GLY A 627 -1.50 -2.13 -43.19
C GLY A 627 -2.76 -1.92 -42.34
N PHE A 628 -2.72 -1.07 -41.32
CA PHE A 628 -3.88 -0.72 -40.48
C PHE A 628 -4.63 0.47 -41.08
N ARG A 629 -5.93 0.29 -41.33
CA ARG A 629 -6.78 1.30 -41.97
C ARG A 629 -7.51 2.16 -40.95
N HIS A 630 -7.51 3.48 -41.16
CA HIS A 630 -8.34 4.43 -40.43
C HIS A 630 -9.80 4.33 -40.89
N VAL A 631 -10.72 4.19 -39.95
CA VAL A 631 -12.17 4.21 -40.18
C VAL A 631 -12.73 5.50 -39.60
N ASP A 632 -13.47 6.27 -40.41
CA ASP A 632 -14.20 7.43 -39.88
C ASP A 632 -15.34 6.94 -38.98
N ALA A 633 -15.46 7.53 -37.79
CA ALA A 633 -16.58 7.26 -36.90
C ALA A 633 -17.90 7.57 -37.64
N PRO A 634 -18.92 6.71 -37.57
CA PRO A 634 -20.20 6.98 -38.19
C PRO A 634 -20.77 8.27 -37.58
N VAL A 635 -21.06 9.26 -38.42
CA VAL A 635 -21.80 10.44 -37.99
C VAL A 635 -23.21 9.96 -37.65
N THR A 636 -23.54 9.91 -36.36
CA THR A 636 -24.94 9.75 -35.94
C THR A 636 -25.67 11.01 -36.39
N VAL A 637 -26.23 10.98 -37.60
CA VAL A 637 -27.20 11.98 -38.03
C VAL A 637 -28.45 11.67 -37.23
N GLU A 638 -28.72 12.45 -36.19
CA GLU A 638 -30.07 12.49 -35.62
C GLU A 638 -31.01 12.99 -36.72
N VAL A 639 -31.66 12.04 -37.38
CA VAL A 639 -32.80 12.33 -38.24
C VAL A 639 -33.92 12.74 -37.30
N ASN A 640 -34.12 14.04 -37.17
CA ASN A 640 -35.26 14.63 -36.48
C ASN A 640 -36.54 14.03 -37.08
N PRO A 641 -37.31 13.18 -36.37
CA PRO A 641 -38.55 12.66 -36.90
C PRO A 641 -39.56 13.81 -36.93
N VAL A 642 -39.80 14.32 -38.13
CA VAL A 642 -40.93 15.21 -38.41
C VAL A 642 -42.21 14.37 -38.36
N CYS A 643 -42.88 14.34 -37.20
CA CYS A 643 -44.33 14.18 -36.95
C CYS A 643 -44.50 13.99 -35.43
N GLY A 644 -45.36 14.67 -34.68
CA GLY A 644 -46.60 15.37 -34.99
C GLY A 644 -47.55 15.10 -33.82
N ASP A 645 -47.38 15.88 -32.73
CA ASP A 645 -48.40 16.44 -31.82
C ASP A 645 -47.70 17.31 -30.77
#